data_AF-A0A8K1CHG1-F1
#
_entry.id   AF-A0A8K1CHG1-F1
#
_cell.length_a   1.000
_cell.length_b   1.000
_cell.length_c   1.000
_cell.angle_alpha   90.00
_cell.angle_beta   90.00
_cell.angle_gamma   90.00
#
_symmetry.space_group_name_H-M   'P 1'
#
loop_
_entity.id
_entity.type
_entity.pdbx_description
1 polymer ?
#
loop_
_entity_poly.entity_id
_entity_poly.type
_entity_poly.pdbx_seq_one_letter_code
_entity_poly.pdbx_strand_id
1 'polypeptide(L)'
;MDPQSPSSPLPADPRELLQHIRSEREERDVKMATTKGRKAELAKLQAVEGKWTFYRVLCQFRLGYFAFLVMMVIVMFSFAFLMEIFFAIFLPSAQDDPHFTIRSIILLAVLPFALIMLSFLFEESSRLFLDAIDKSEGSLSKFRLALAVVIHYLRHRKEMPEDRLHKELSVAYQVPNADAEAWGRVVNGTKSVVQSVASVFLDNDPFDDKGKEQEDKKREEIELAFQQAQEQGHALVPEHEGSVGAGAASRWKKAITAANTAVVFQRTTFDGPPLDFSTLVIVDMICPVLFELVTLWTFIGSLLANLSPMAAFLDYIRAGFYMLGFYLFLWSVCHFWSARNRKMREFVSNYRRRRRDLKRTLQEKENEMKSEQLWLVDIGFRAYEAVTQTFYSIAGSCLSCFRQPVDPERLPINQSPASRELDANETEEAIEGKNRLEELHDRIESWNPWHKFSYSRRLWILIPVVLFSAILSFKAFYVGWTIMGLALISLGYTIQGRFPQIFGVAFRSFITAFVILSFIFFTSTWVVGTFVQGGDFKVYPPTNDTQATNVLGNVSTVWGKIAQYPVCTLEFASLDIVDFALIADSVYGYNTTVQYQSFDERFKGTELGDWKYVQRNNESRDHQVWVELFFPTVNMTVVAVRGTASATDALEDLHYWFGISIMQAVNVFVPFLKQLPTQFVVNMLSLNLLNPVMPPPVYSDLLEHVTNIKKRVGDRIVLTGHSLGGAMAAMVGAKTKTPAVSFSGPGLLFSRGRFDIDDSDIRDYVLTIKPRRDVVPQVDELGGMVQEIQCRRSNPLACHSTQTHLCELYASCGDKRNRDWSSATQCISYLNPKL
;
A
#
# COMPACT_ATOMS: atom_id res chain seq x y z
N MET A 1 -36.38 -13.73 44.14
CA MET A 1 -37.37 -13.37 45.17
C MET A 1 -37.23 -11.87 45.32
N ASP A 2 -38.11 -11.00 44.82
CA ASP A 2 -39.53 -11.06 44.46
C ASP A 2 -39.83 -10.85 42.95
N PRO A 3 -41.08 -11.08 42.49
CA PRO A 3 -41.44 -11.40 41.10
C PRO A 3 -42.36 -10.35 40.40
N GLN A 4 -42.71 -10.66 39.15
CA GLN A 4 -43.75 -10.09 38.28
C GLN A 4 -43.29 -9.03 37.24
N SER A 5 -42.85 -9.51 36.08
CA SER A 5 -43.29 -8.94 34.81
C SER A 5 -44.35 -9.88 34.20
N PRO A 6 -45.50 -9.40 33.72
CA PRO A 6 -46.43 -10.25 33.00
C PRO A 6 -45.89 -10.42 31.58
N SER A 7 -45.30 -11.56 31.28
CA SER A 7 -45.11 -12.00 29.89
C SER A 7 -46.46 -12.44 29.35
N SER A 8 -47.12 -11.59 28.56
CA SER A 8 -48.27 -11.97 27.75
C SER A 8 -47.88 -13.11 26.79
N PRO A 9 -48.71 -14.17 26.66
CA PRO A 9 -48.42 -15.27 25.75
C PRO A 9 -48.48 -14.78 24.29
N LEU A 10 -47.49 -15.18 23.48
CA LEU A 10 -47.46 -14.93 22.04
C LEU A 10 -48.68 -15.59 21.36
N PRO A 11 -49.52 -14.85 20.61
CA PRO A 11 -50.67 -15.43 19.93
C PRO A 11 -50.24 -16.30 18.75
N ALA A 12 -50.91 -17.44 18.57
CA ALA A 12 -50.59 -18.47 17.58
C ALA A 12 -51.13 -18.17 16.16
N ASP A 13 -51.96 -17.13 16.00
CA ASP A 13 -52.54 -16.74 14.71
C ASP A 13 -51.74 -15.57 14.08
N PRO A 14 -51.25 -15.69 12.82
CA PRO A 14 -50.57 -14.63 12.09
C PRO A 14 -51.34 -13.29 12.03
N ARG A 15 -52.68 -13.31 12.08
CA ARG A 15 -53.51 -12.11 12.09
C ARG A 15 -53.51 -11.41 13.45
N GLU A 16 -53.52 -12.18 14.53
CA GLU A 16 -53.41 -11.64 15.90
C GLU A 16 -52.00 -11.12 16.17
N LEU A 17 -50.97 -11.79 15.64
CA LEU A 17 -49.59 -11.29 15.69
C LEU A 17 -49.45 -9.93 14.97
N LEU A 18 -50.07 -9.77 13.79
CA LEU A 18 -50.10 -8.50 13.05
C LEU A 18 -50.84 -7.40 13.81
N GLN A 19 -51.95 -7.72 14.48
CA GLN A 19 -52.67 -6.77 15.32
C GLN A 19 -51.87 -6.40 16.57
N HIS A 20 -51.18 -7.36 17.19
CA HIS A 20 -50.32 -7.12 18.35
C HIS A 20 -49.10 -6.24 17.99
N ILE A 21 -48.47 -6.51 16.83
CA ILE A 21 -47.38 -5.67 16.30
C ILE A 21 -47.90 -4.25 15.98
N ARG A 22 -49.13 -4.13 15.47
CA ARG A 22 -49.73 -2.81 15.18
C ARG A 22 -50.07 -2.05 16.47
N SER A 23 -50.61 -2.71 17.49
CA SER A 23 -50.89 -2.08 18.79
C SER A 23 -49.62 -1.69 19.53
N GLU A 24 -48.57 -2.54 19.50
CA GLU A 24 -47.26 -2.18 20.06
C GLU A 24 -46.62 -1.00 19.32
N ARG A 25 -46.82 -0.91 17.99
CA ARG A 25 -46.34 0.22 17.19
C ARG A 25 -47.07 1.51 17.56
N GLU A 26 -48.40 1.48 17.65
CA GLU A 26 -49.21 2.63 18.06
C GLU A 26 -48.86 3.10 19.49
N GLU A 27 -48.66 2.17 20.43
CA GLU A 27 -48.25 2.51 21.80
C GLU A 27 -46.84 3.12 21.85
N ARG A 28 -45.93 2.61 21.02
CA ARG A 28 -44.57 3.15 20.87
C ARG A 28 -44.59 4.54 20.24
N ASP A 29 -45.45 4.78 19.25
CA ASP A 29 -45.63 6.07 18.58
C ASP A 29 -46.21 7.11 19.56
N VAL A 30 -47.16 6.72 20.41
CA VAL A 30 -47.71 7.57 21.49
C VAL A 30 -46.64 7.89 22.55
N LYS A 31 -45.80 6.91 22.93
CA LYS A 31 -44.66 7.14 23.83
C LYS A 31 -43.62 8.09 23.22
N MET A 32 -43.31 7.94 21.93
CA MET A 32 -42.37 8.77 21.17
C MET A 32 -42.89 10.21 20.93
N ALA A 33 -44.19 10.45 21.00
CA ALA A 33 -44.76 11.80 20.95
C ALA A 33 -44.40 12.64 22.18
N THR A 34 -44.15 12.00 23.33
CA THR A 34 -43.80 12.71 24.58
C THR A 34 -42.27 12.89 24.71
N THR A 35 -41.81 14.02 25.26
CA THR A 35 -40.39 14.25 25.59
C THR A 35 -39.86 13.21 26.58
N LYS A 36 -40.67 12.82 27.57
CA LYS A 36 -40.33 11.80 28.58
C LYS A 36 -40.16 10.40 27.97
N GLY A 37 -41.04 9.99 27.06
CA GLY A 37 -40.92 8.70 26.38
C GLY A 37 -39.73 8.64 25.42
N ARG A 38 -39.40 9.75 24.74
CA ARG A 38 -38.18 9.87 23.93
C ARG A 38 -36.90 9.77 24.79
N LYS A 39 -36.85 10.41 25.96
CA LYS A 39 -35.72 10.29 26.91
C LYS A 39 -35.57 8.85 27.45
N ALA A 40 -36.68 8.16 27.74
CA ALA A 40 -36.66 6.78 28.21
C ALA A 40 -36.17 5.77 27.16
N GLU A 41 -36.58 5.92 25.89
CA GLU A 41 -36.05 5.11 24.79
C GLU A 41 -34.57 5.41 24.52
N LEU A 42 -34.14 6.67 24.60
CA LEU A 42 -32.72 7.06 24.54
C LEU A 42 -31.88 6.37 25.62
N ALA A 43 -32.32 6.38 26.88
CA ALA A 43 -31.65 5.71 27.98
C ALA A 43 -31.59 4.18 27.79
N LYS A 44 -32.66 3.59 27.24
CA LYS A 44 -32.73 2.17 26.90
C LYS A 44 -31.76 1.82 25.76
N LEU A 45 -31.67 2.65 24.72
CA LEU A 45 -30.71 2.49 23.62
C LEU A 45 -29.26 2.57 24.13
N GLN A 46 -28.94 3.55 24.99
CA GLN A 46 -27.62 3.66 25.63
C GLN A 46 -27.29 2.44 26.50
N ALA A 47 -28.25 1.93 27.27
CA ALA A 47 -28.04 0.74 28.10
C ALA A 47 -27.83 -0.55 27.29
N VAL A 48 -28.49 -0.68 26.13
CA VAL A 48 -28.28 -1.81 25.20
C VAL A 48 -26.94 -1.68 24.48
N GLU A 49 -26.52 -0.46 24.15
CA GLU A 49 -25.24 -0.18 23.53
C GLU A 49 -24.06 -0.67 24.41
N GLY A 50 -24.12 -0.42 25.72
CA GLY A 50 -23.09 -0.85 26.68
C GLY A 50 -22.87 -2.36 26.78
N LYS A 51 -23.90 -3.19 26.52
CA LYS A 51 -23.82 -4.66 26.70
C LYS A 51 -22.96 -5.35 25.65
N TRP A 52 -22.84 -4.78 24.45
CA TRP A 52 -22.14 -5.39 23.31
C TRP A 52 -20.83 -4.70 22.95
N THR A 53 -20.37 -3.75 23.76
CA THR A 53 -19.18 -2.94 23.46
C THR A 53 -17.92 -3.80 23.38
N PHE A 54 -17.73 -4.75 24.32
CA PHE A 54 -16.57 -5.64 24.31
C PHE A 54 -16.50 -6.51 23.05
N TYR A 55 -17.61 -7.16 22.69
CA TYR A 55 -17.71 -7.97 21.48
C TYR A 55 -17.43 -7.15 20.21
N ARG A 56 -18.02 -5.94 20.10
CA ARG A 56 -17.79 -5.04 18.97
C ARG A 56 -16.33 -4.65 18.83
N VAL A 57 -15.66 -4.30 19.94
CA VAL A 57 -14.23 -3.97 19.95
C VAL A 57 -13.38 -5.16 19.53
N LEU A 58 -13.71 -6.38 19.97
CA LEU A 58 -12.98 -7.59 19.60
C LEU A 58 -13.12 -7.93 18.11
N CYS A 59 -14.35 -7.85 17.56
CA CYS A 59 -14.56 -8.03 16.12
C CYS A 59 -13.83 -6.94 15.31
N GLN A 60 -13.87 -5.69 15.77
CA GLN A 60 -13.19 -4.57 15.13
C GLN A 60 -11.66 -4.78 15.09
N PHE A 61 -11.07 -5.24 16.19
CA PHE A 61 -9.64 -5.56 16.23
C PHE A 61 -9.29 -6.68 15.24
N ARG A 62 -10.07 -7.76 15.22
CA ARG A 62 -9.82 -8.91 14.32
C ARG A 62 -9.96 -8.51 12.85
N LEU A 63 -11.07 -7.88 12.47
CA LEU A 63 -11.32 -7.42 11.11
C LEU A 63 -10.29 -6.37 10.69
N GLY A 64 -9.94 -5.43 11.59
CA GLY A 64 -8.89 -4.45 11.35
C GLY A 64 -7.52 -5.08 11.12
N TYR A 65 -7.14 -6.10 11.91
CA TYR A 65 -5.88 -6.82 11.74
C TYR A 65 -5.82 -7.57 10.41
N PHE A 66 -6.86 -8.32 10.04
CA PHE A 66 -6.90 -8.99 8.75
C PHE A 66 -6.94 -7.98 7.59
N ALA A 67 -7.62 -6.84 7.74
CA ALA A 67 -7.69 -5.79 6.70
C ALA A 67 -6.33 -5.17 6.46
N PHE A 68 -5.61 -4.94 7.54
CA PHE A 68 -4.23 -4.53 7.49
C PHE A 68 -3.35 -5.56 6.76
N LEU A 69 -3.47 -6.86 7.09
CA LEU A 69 -2.70 -7.91 6.41
C LEU A 69 -3.00 -7.98 4.90
N VAL A 70 -4.27 -7.95 4.50
CA VAL A 70 -4.68 -7.96 3.08
C VAL A 70 -4.16 -6.71 2.35
N MET A 71 -4.31 -5.53 2.95
CA MET A 71 -3.78 -4.28 2.40
C MET A 71 -2.26 -4.35 2.20
N MET A 72 -1.51 -4.86 3.20
CA MET A 72 -0.05 -5.02 3.07
C MET A 72 0.32 -6.00 1.95
N VAL A 73 -0.34 -7.15 1.86
CA VAL A 73 -0.14 -8.11 0.76
C VAL A 73 -0.34 -7.45 -0.60
N ILE A 74 -1.41 -6.67 -0.76
CA ILE A 74 -1.69 -5.94 -2.00
C ILE A 74 -0.58 -4.96 -2.32
N VAL A 75 -0.10 -4.18 -1.34
CA VAL A 75 1.03 -3.26 -1.56
C VAL A 75 2.26 -4.00 -2.07
N MET A 76 2.70 -5.03 -1.34
CA MET A 76 3.96 -5.70 -1.69
C MET A 76 3.84 -6.45 -3.01
N PHE A 77 2.73 -7.15 -3.26
CA PHE A 77 2.47 -7.79 -4.55
C PHE A 77 2.45 -6.76 -5.68
N SER A 78 1.81 -5.60 -5.48
CA SER A 78 1.72 -4.57 -6.51
C SER A 78 3.09 -4.00 -6.87
N PHE A 79 3.94 -3.73 -5.88
CA PHE A 79 5.30 -3.25 -6.11
C PHE A 79 6.16 -4.29 -6.83
N ALA A 80 6.11 -5.56 -6.38
CA ALA A 80 6.84 -6.65 -7.01
C ALA A 80 6.38 -6.87 -8.47
N PHE A 81 5.07 -6.92 -8.70
CA PHE A 81 4.48 -7.09 -10.02
C PHE A 81 4.85 -5.97 -11.00
N LEU A 82 4.74 -4.70 -10.56
CA LEU A 82 5.08 -3.55 -11.42
C LEU A 82 6.57 -3.54 -11.77
N MET A 83 7.42 -3.98 -10.84
CA MET A 83 8.87 -4.04 -11.06
C MET A 83 9.29 -5.22 -11.93
N GLU A 84 8.58 -6.35 -11.89
CA GLU A 84 8.78 -7.40 -12.90
C GLU A 84 8.48 -6.92 -14.32
N ILE A 85 7.35 -6.23 -14.52
CA ILE A 85 7.03 -5.62 -15.81
C ILE A 85 8.15 -4.66 -16.22
N PHE A 86 8.64 -3.87 -15.27
CA PHE A 86 9.72 -2.93 -15.52
C PHE A 86 11.01 -3.64 -15.96
N PHE A 87 11.47 -4.64 -15.21
CA PHE A 87 12.67 -5.40 -15.55
C PHE A 87 12.52 -6.12 -16.90
N ALA A 88 11.35 -6.67 -17.20
CA ALA A 88 11.09 -7.30 -18.49
C ALA A 88 11.19 -6.34 -19.70
N ILE A 89 11.03 -5.03 -19.49
CA ILE A 89 11.15 -4.00 -20.53
C ILE A 89 12.58 -3.44 -20.61
N PHE A 90 13.18 -3.12 -19.45
CA PHE A 90 14.37 -2.26 -19.40
C PHE A 90 15.68 -2.98 -19.06
N LEU A 91 15.61 -4.24 -18.63
CA LEU A 91 16.81 -4.96 -18.24
C LEU A 91 17.64 -5.30 -19.51
N PRO A 92 18.97 -5.04 -19.53
CA PRO A 92 19.79 -5.26 -20.73
C PRO A 92 19.68 -6.68 -21.30
N SER A 93 19.66 -7.71 -20.44
CA SER A 93 19.49 -9.10 -20.89
C SER A 93 18.12 -9.43 -21.46
N ALA A 94 17.10 -8.60 -21.21
CA ALA A 94 15.83 -8.75 -21.89
C ALA A 94 15.92 -8.38 -23.39
N GLN A 95 16.92 -7.58 -23.80
CA GLN A 95 17.11 -7.12 -25.19
C GLN A 95 17.56 -8.23 -26.14
N ASP A 96 18.19 -9.28 -25.61
CA ASP A 96 18.74 -10.38 -26.40
C ASP A 96 17.69 -11.42 -26.80
N ASP A 97 16.44 -11.27 -26.32
CA ASP A 97 15.32 -12.09 -26.75
C ASP A 97 14.89 -11.74 -28.20
N PRO A 98 14.73 -12.73 -29.11
CA PRO A 98 14.27 -12.49 -30.48
C PRO A 98 12.93 -11.77 -30.59
N HIS A 99 12.06 -11.83 -29.57
CA HIS A 99 10.76 -11.17 -29.54
C HIS A 99 10.74 -9.91 -28.65
N PHE A 100 11.90 -9.41 -28.22
CA PHE A 100 12.04 -8.29 -27.29
C PHE A 100 11.20 -7.08 -27.67
N THR A 101 11.30 -6.59 -28.92
CA THR A 101 10.62 -5.35 -29.34
C THR A 101 9.10 -5.47 -29.22
N ILE A 102 8.53 -6.60 -29.63
CA ILE A 102 7.07 -6.83 -29.58
C ILE A 102 6.63 -6.95 -28.12
N ARG A 103 7.33 -7.77 -27.32
CA ARG A 103 7.04 -7.92 -25.88
C ARG A 103 7.09 -6.56 -25.17
N SER A 104 8.16 -5.80 -25.37
CA SER A 104 8.36 -4.52 -24.69
C SER A 104 7.29 -3.50 -25.06
N ILE A 105 6.84 -3.46 -26.32
CA ILE A 105 5.71 -2.60 -26.73
C ILE A 105 4.42 -3.02 -26.02
N ILE A 106 4.14 -4.32 -25.94
CA ILE A 106 2.94 -4.85 -25.27
C ILE A 106 2.98 -4.55 -23.76
N LEU A 107 4.08 -4.88 -23.09
CA LEU A 107 4.26 -4.64 -21.66
C LEU A 107 4.20 -3.15 -21.33
N LEU A 108 4.75 -2.29 -22.19
CA LEU A 108 4.68 -0.85 -22.03
C LEU A 108 3.25 -0.31 -22.20
N ALA A 109 2.46 -0.89 -23.11
CA ALA A 109 1.06 -0.56 -23.25
C ALA A 109 0.21 -1.03 -22.05
N VAL A 110 0.59 -2.15 -21.43
CA VAL A 110 -0.07 -2.72 -20.24
C VAL A 110 0.31 -1.97 -18.96
N LEU A 111 1.54 -1.46 -18.85
CA LEU A 111 2.08 -0.86 -17.62
C LEU A 111 1.17 0.24 -17.01
N PRO A 112 0.66 1.24 -17.78
CA PRO A 112 -0.26 2.24 -17.23
C PRO A 112 -1.56 1.64 -16.72
N PHE A 113 -2.10 0.62 -17.40
CA PHE A 113 -3.32 -0.06 -17.00
C PHE A 113 -3.11 -0.87 -15.71
N ALA A 114 -2.01 -1.63 -15.64
CA ALA A 114 -1.62 -2.37 -14.44
C ALA A 114 -1.42 -1.44 -13.25
N LEU A 115 -0.73 -0.31 -13.44
CA LEU A 115 -0.50 0.69 -12.41
C LEU A 115 -1.81 1.30 -11.91
N ILE A 116 -2.74 1.65 -12.80
CA ILE A 116 -4.07 2.16 -12.40
C ILE A 116 -4.87 1.09 -11.64
N MET A 117 -4.89 -0.15 -12.14
CA MET A 117 -5.62 -1.25 -11.52
C MET A 117 -5.09 -1.58 -10.11
N LEU A 118 -3.77 -1.70 -9.96
CA LEU A 118 -3.12 -1.99 -8.68
C LEU A 118 -3.28 -0.83 -7.69
N SER A 119 -3.16 0.41 -8.17
CA SER A 119 -3.42 1.61 -7.34
C SER A 119 -4.88 1.69 -6.88
N PHE A 120 -5.83 1.24 -7.72
CA PHE A 120 -7.24 1.13 -7.34
C PHE A 120 -7.46 0.06 -6.27
N LEU A 121 -6.89 -1.13 -6.43
CA LEU A 121 -6.97 -2.19 -5.41
C LEU A 121 -6.37 -1.73 -4.09
N PHE A 122 -5.27 -0.99 -4.12
CA PHE A 122 -4.68 -0.41 -2.93
C PHE A 122 -5.59 0.64 -2.26
N GLU A 123 -6.19 1.56 -3.03
CA GLU A 123 -7.16 2.52 -2.52
C GLU A 123 -8.35 1.82 -1.84
N GLU A 124 -8.95 0.83 -2.49
CA GLU A 124 -10.09 0.10 -1.92
C GLU A 124 -9.71 -0.72 -0.68
N SER A 125 -8.53 -1.34 -0.68
CA SER A 125 -8.02 -2.03 0.51
C SER A 125 -7.76 -1.08 1.68
N SER A 126 -7.29 0.14 1.40
CA SER A 126 -7.07 1.18 2.39
C SER A 126 -8.40 1.69 2.95
N ARG A 127 -9.42 1.89 2.11
CA ARG A 127 -10.77 2.27 2.54
C ARG A 127 -11.40 1.20 3.41
N LEU A 128 -11.30 -0.07 3.01
CA LEU A 128 -11.80 -1.19 3.79
C LEU A 128 -11.09 -1.31 5.14
N PHE A 129 -9.77 -1.11 5.18
CA PHE A 129 -9.01 -1.07 6.42
C PHE A 129 -9.46 0.06 7.35
N LEU A 130 -9.59 1.28 6.81
CA LEU A 130 -10.09 2.42 7.58
C LEU A 130 -11.52 2.20 8.09
N ASP A 131 -12.39 1.58 7.30
CA ASP A 131 -13.75 1.21 7.70
C ASP A 131 -13.78 0.07 8.73
N ALA A 132 -12.80 -0.85 8.68
CA ALA A 132 -12.68 -1.92 9.67
C ALA A 132 -12.27 -1.38 11.05
N ILE A 133 -11.46 -0.31 11.11
CA ILE A 133 -11.00 0.33 12.36
C ILE A 133 -11.86 1.51 12.82
N ASP A 134 -12.90 1.89 12.07
CA ASP A 134 -13.78 2.99 12.46
C ASP A 134 -14.60 2.63 13.73
N LYS A 135 -14.48 3.46 14.77
CA LYS A 135 -15.18 3.27 16.05
C LYS A 135 -16.57 3.89 16.07
N SER A 136 -16.89 4.76 15.10
CA SER A 136 -18.09 5.58 15.14
C SER A 136 -19.39 4.79 14.93
N GLU A 137 -19.34 3.70 14.17
CA GLU A 137 -20.55 2.97 13.73
C GLU A 137 -20.41 1.43 13.79
N GLY A 138 -19.33 0.93 14.41
CA GLY A 138 -18.95 -0.49 14.38
C GLY A 138 -18.13 -0.85 13.13
N SER A 139 -17.52 -2.04 13.15
CA SER A 139 -16.62 -2.46 12.06
C SER A 139 -17.37 -2.65 10.72
N LEU A 140 -16.74 -2.24 9.63
CA LEU A 140 -17.22 -2.41 8.24
C LEU A 140 -18.55 -1.69 7.93
N SER A 141 -18.76 -0.53 8.54
CA SER A 141 -19.99 0.26 8.41
C SER A 141 -20.27 0.72 6.98
N LYS A 142 -19.23 1.20 6.26
CA LYS A 142 -19.32 1.67 4.88
C LYS A 142 -19.49 0.50 3.93
N PHE A 143 -18.77 -0.60 4.16
CA PHE A 143 -18.93 -1.85 3.40
C PHE A 143 -20.35 -2.40 3.48
N ARG A 144 -20.91 -2.49 4.69
CA ARG A 144 -22.30 -2.93 4.90
C ARG A 144 -23.28 -2.03 4.16
N LEU A 145 -23.08 -0.71 4.21
CA LEU A 145 -23.93 0.24 3.50
C LEU A 145 -23.84 0.07 1.98
N ALA A 146 -22.65 -0.05 1.41
CA ALA A 146 -22.48 -0.23 -0.04
C ALA A 146 -23.13 -1.52 -0.53
N LEU A 147 -22.96 -2.63 0.20
CA LEU A 147 -23.61 -3.90 -0.11
C LEU A 147 -25.14 -3.80 0.00
N ALA A 148 -25.64 -3.15 1.06
CA ALA A 148 -27.07 -2.93 1.26
C ALA A 148 -27.68 -2.12 0.10
N VAL A 149 -27.01 -1.06 -0.34
CA VAL A 149 -27.47 -0.19 -1.44
C VAL A 149 -27.55 -0.96 -2.75
N VAL A 150 -26.55 -1.80 -3.05
CA VAL A 150 -26.54 -2.62 -4.28
C VAL A 150 -27.69 -3.63 -4.26
N ILE A 151 -27.88 -4.35 -3.16
CA ILE A 151 -28.99 -5.33 -3.01
C ILE A 151 -30.35 -4.61 -3.10
N HIS A 152 -30.48 -3.46 -2.42
CA HIS A 152 -31.71 -2.66 -2.43
C HIS A 152 -32.03 -2.12 -3.83
N TYR A 153 -31.01 -1.64 -4.55
CA TYR A 153 -31.17 -1.18 -5.93
C TYR A 153 -31.60 -2.31 -6.87
N LEU A 154 -31.02 -3.51 -6.71
CA LEU A 154 -31.41 -4.67 -7.51
C LEU A 154 -32.88 -5.04 -7.28
N ARG A 155 -33.39 -4.88 -6.06
CA ARG A 155 -34.80 -5.14 -5.69
C ARG A 155 -35.76 -4.05 -6.18
N HIS A 156 -35.37 -2.78 -6.05
CA HIS A 156 -36.25 -1.62 -6.22
C HIS A 156 -35.86 -0.70 -7.38
N ARG A 157 -35.22 -1.24 -8.41
CA ARG A 157 -34.63 -0.47 -9.53
C ARG A 157 -35.55 0.59 -10.15
N LYS A 158 -36.85 0.31 -10.22
CA LYS A 158 -37.85 1.19 -10.86
C LYS A 158 -38.33 2.33 -9.96
N GLU A 159 -38.16 2.21 -8.65
CA GLU A 159 -38.68 3.14 -7.64
C GLU A 159 -37.59 4.10 -7.11
N MET A 160 -36.36 3.97 -7.64
CA MET A 160 -35.22 4.76 -7.20
C MET A 160 -35.30 6.24 -7.64
N PRO A 161 -34.84 7.18 -6.80
CA PRO A 161 -34.87 8.61 -7.06
C PRO A 161 -34.29 8.97 -8.42
N GLU A 162 -34.95 9.88 -9.12
CA GLU A 162 -34.34 10.59 -10.24
C GLU A 162 -33.88 11.95 -9.77
N ASP A 163 -32.71 12.35 -10.26
CA ASP A 163 -32.01 13.55 -9.83
C ASP A 163 -32.68 14.84 -10.37
N ARG A 164 -33.85 15.16 -9.81
CA ARG A 164 -34.71 16.29 -10.21
C ARG A 164 -34.15 17.64 -9.73
N LEU A 165 -33.64 17.70 -8.51
CA LEU A 165 -33.16 18.94 -7.88
C LEU A 165 -31.94 19.53 -8.60
N HIS A 166 -30.96 18.70 -8.98
CA HIS A 166 -29.79 19.17 -9.75
C HIS A 166 -30.17 19.64 -11.16
N LYS A 167 -31.20 19.03 -11.77
CA LYS A 167 -31.67 19.42 -13.10
C LYS A 167 -32.33 20.80 -13.08
N GLU A 168 -33.14 21.09 -12.07
CA GLU A 168 -33.82 22.38 -11.90
C GLU A 168 -32.83 23.51 -11.52
N LEU A 169 -31.88 23.25 -10.62
CA LEU A 169 -30.81 24.20 -10.27
C LEU A 169 -29.85 24.51 -11.44
N SER A 170 -29.50 23.50 -12.26
CA SER A 170 -28.63 23.69 -13.44
C SER A 170 -29.24 24.59 -14.51
N VAL A 171 -30.57 24.68 -14.53
CA VAL A 171 -31.32 25.54 -15.46
C VAL A 171 -31.46 26.95 -14.89
N ALA A 172 -31.56 27.11 -13.57
CA ALA A 172 -31.74 28.40 -12.91
C ALA A 172 -30.47 29.28 -12.80
N TYR A 173 -29.27 28.68 -12.75
CA TYR A 173 -28.00 29.39 -12.46
C TYR A 173 -26.95 29.32 -13.59
N GLN A 174 -27.37 29.39 -14.87
CA GLN A 174 -26.41 29.48 -15.98
C GLN A 174 -25.64 30.82 -15.96
N VAL A 175 -24.37 30.80 -15.55
CA VAL A 175 -23.44 31.94 -15.65
C VAL A 175 -22.89 32.03 -17.09
N PRO A 176 -22.78 33.21 -17.71
CA PRO A 176 -22.15 33.37 -19.02
C PRO A 176 -20.67 32.95 -18.98
N ASN A 177 -20.26 32.10 -19.93
CA ASN A 177 -18.89 31.59 -20.04
C ASN A 177 -17.89 32.74 -20.36
N ALA A 178 -17.05 33.13 -19.40
CA ALA A 178 -15.89 34.00 -19.65
C ALA A 178 -14.88 33.39 -20.64
N ASP A 179 -14.87 32.05 -20.77
CA ASP A 179 -14.11 31.31 -21.80
C ASP A 179 -14.66 31.50 -23.22
N ALA A 180 -15.93 31.91 -23.38
CA ALA A 180 -16.56 32.11 -24.69
C ALA A 180 -16.18 33.45 -25.33
N GLU A 181 -15.94 34.51 -24.54
CA GLU A 181 -15.54 35.82 -25.05
C GLU A 181 -14.06 35.89 -25.45
N ALA A 182 -13.19 35.18 -24.74
CA ALA A 182 -11.75 35.15 -25.06
C ALA A 182 -11.46 34.38 -26.37
N TRP A 183 -12.23 33.30 -26.64
CA TRP A 183 -12.08 32.45 -27.84
C TRP A 183 -13.11 32.76 -28.95
N GLY A 184 -14.09 33.65 -28.75
CA GLY A 184 -14.97 34.12 -29.84
C GLY A 184 -14.24 34.88 -30.95
N ARG A 185 -13.01 35.35 -30.68
CA ARG A 185 -12.23 36.19 -31.61
C ARG A 185 -11.37 35.43 -32.61
N VAL A 186 -11.13 34.11 -32.45
CA VAL A 186 -10.08 33.44 -33.24
C VAL A 186 -10.56 32.27 -34.11
N VAL A 187 -11.70 31.60 -33.87
CA VAL A 187 -12.13 30.48 -34.75
C VAL A 187 -13.66 30.43 -34.93
N ASN A 188 -14.13 30.95 -36.07
CA ASN A 188 -15.44 30.63 -36.63
C ASN A 188 -15.30 29.38 -37.52
N GLY A 189 -15.90 28.26 -37.11
CA GLY A 189 -15.92 27.03 -37.90
C GLY A 189 -16.40 25.80 -37.13
N THR A 190 -17.73 25.62 -37.10
CA THR A 190 -18.49 24.37 -36.83
C THR A 190 -18.47 23.73 -35.42
N LYS A 191 -19.61 23.95 -34.71
CA LYS A 191 -20.45 23.09 -33.82
C LYS A 191 -19.92 21.66 -33.52
N SER A 192 -20.04 21.05 -32.33
CA SER A 192 -20.96 21.18 -31.19
C SER A 192 -20.46 20.25 -30.05
N VAL A 193 -20.85 20.55 -28.81
CA VAL A 193 -21.31 19.65 -27.72
C VAL A 193 -20.73 20.09 -26.38
N VAL A 194 -21.64 20.68 -25.60
CA VAL A 194 -21.51 21.16 -24.24
C VAL A 194 -21.27 20.01 -23.27
N GLN A 195 -20.18 20.08 -22.48
CA GLN A 195 -20.03 19.35 -21.21
C GLN A 195 -19.14 20.15 -20.23
N SER A 196 -19.58 20.16 -18.96
CA SER A 196 -18.80 20.46 -17.75
C SER A 196 -18.59 21.93 -17.35
N VAL A 197 -19.64 22.59 -16.84
CA VAL A 197 -19.47 23.79 -15.97
C VAL A 197 -20.15 23.62 -14.60
N ALA A 198 -20.49 22.40 -14.19
CA ALA A 198 -20.96 22.13 -12.81
C ALA A 198 -20.20 20.97 -12.14
N SER A 199 -18.94 20.77 -12.50
CA SER A 199 -17.95 20.03 -11.70
C SER A 199 -17.52 20.83 -10.45
N VAL A 200 -18.40 21.64 -9.86
CA VAL A 200 -18.02 22.73 -8.94
C VAL A 200 -18.74 22.72 -7.59
N PHE A 201 -19.74 21.88 -7.37
CA PHE A 201 -20.06 21.45 -6.01
C PHE A 201 -19.44 20.07 -5.81
N LEU A 202 -18.16 20.10 -5.43
CA LEU A 202 -17.39 19.11 -4.66
C LEU A 202 -18.13 17.81 -4.27
N ASP A 203 -18.48 16.93 -5.23
CA ASP A 203 -18.97 15.60 -4.86
C ASP A 203 -17.78 14.69 -4.52
N ASN A 204 -17.28 14.86 -3.30
CA ASN A 204 -16.47 13.87 -2.60
C ASN A 204 -17.21 12.54 -2.57
N ASP A 205 -16.46 11.42 -2.55
CA ASP A 205 -16.99 10.05 -2.48
C ASP A 205 -18.31 9.99 -1.67
N PRO A 206 -19.43 9.47 -2.23
CA PRO A 206 -20.69 9.35 -1.49
C PRO A 206 -20.52 8.60 -0.16
N PHE A 207 -19.47 7.79 -0.03
CA PHE A 207 -19.09 7.05 1.17
C PHE A 207 -18.08 7.74 2.10
N ASP A 208 -17.61 8.94 1.77
CA ASP A 208 -16.84 9.81 2.67
C ASP A 208 -17.73 10.90 3.29
N ASP A 209 -17.48 11.22 4.56
CA ASP A 209 -18.27 12.21 5.32
C ASP A 209 -17.49 13.50 5.58
N LYS A 210 -16.21 13.58 5.19
CA LYS A 210 -15.39 14.78 5.35
C LYS A 210 -15.95 15.96 4.55
N GLY A 211 -16.16 17.10 5.21
CA GLY A 211 -16.61 18.36 4.59
C GLY A 211 -18.10 18.44 4.25
N LYS A 212 -18.86 17.33 4.38
CA LYS A 212 -20.27 17.28 3.97
C LYS A 212 -21.23 18.07 4.87
N GLU A 213 -20.80 18.47 6.07
CA GLU A 213 -21.61 19.32 6.94
C GLU A 213 -21.82 20.73 6.36
N GLN A 214 -20.80 21.28 5.72
CA GLN A 214 -20.90 22.59 5.06
C GLN A 214 -21.75 22.50 3.79
N GLU A 215 -21.69 21.38 3.08
CA GLU A 215 -22.52 21.12 1.89
C GLU A 215 -23.99 20.95 2.25
N ASP A 216 -24.29 20.20 3.32
CA ASP A 216 -25.65 20.02 3.81
C ASP A 216 -26.25 21.38 4.25
N LYS A 217 -25.49 22.21 4.99
CA LYS A 217 -25.91 23.59 5.36
C LYS A 217 -26.24 24.43 4.12
N LYS A 218 -25.36 24.45 3.10
CA LYS A 218 -25.59 25.19 1.86
C LYS A 218 -26.81 24.68 1.08
N ARG A 219 -27.04 23.37 1.05
CA ARG A 219 -28.21 22.80 0.36
C ARG A 219 -29.49 23.13 1.11
N GLU A 220 -29.49 23.11 2.43
CA GLU A 220 -30.63 23.58 3.24
C GLU A 220 -30.95 25.06 2.96
N GLU A 221 -29.93 25.93 2.87
CA GLU A 221 -30.10 27.33 2.49
C GLU A 221 -30.71 27.48 1.08
N ILE A 222 -30.26 26.67 0.12
CA ILE A 222 -30.80 26.65 -1.25
C ILE A 222 -32.23 26.10 -1.30
N GLU A 223 -32.54 25.04 -0.56
CA GLU A 223 -33.90 24.47 -0.47
C GLU A 223 -34.87 25.45 0.17
N LEU A 224 -34.44 26.19 1.20
CA LEU A 224 -35.20 27.28 1.81
C LEU A 224 -35.40 28.44 0.81
N ALA A 225 -34.37 28.84 0.08
CA ALA A 225 -34.47 29.87 -0.94
C ALA A 225 -35.41 29.47 -2.09
N PHE A 226 -35.41 28.19 -2.50
CA PHE A 226 -36.31 27.66 -3.51
C PHE A 226 -37.76 27.62 -3.02
N GLN A 227 -38.01 27.17 -1.79
CA GLN A 227 -39.34 27.20 -1.18
C GLN A 227 -39.88 28.63 -1.09
N GLN A 228 -39.03 29.58 -0.68
CA GLN A 228 -39.38 31.01 -0.65
C GLN A 228 -39.66 31.56 -2.06
N ALA A 229 -38.88 31.17 -3.07
CA ALA A 229 -39.11 31.58 -4.47
C ALA A 229 -40.41 30.99 -5.04
N GLN A 230 -40.77 29.76 -4.65
CA GLN A 230 -42.00 29.09 -5.05
C GLN A 230 -43.23 29.71 -4.35
N GLU A 231 -43.10 30.12 -3.09
CA GLU A 231 -44.12 30.88 -2.35
C GLU A 231 -44.30 32.30 -2.91
N GLN A 232 -43.22 32.93 -3.42
CA GLN A 232 -43.27 34.25 -4.05
C GLN A 232 -43.72 34.21 -5.53
N GLY A 233 -43.64 33.06 -6.20
CA GLY A 233 -43.95 32.85 -7.62
C GLY A 233 -45.34 32.27 -7.90
N HIS A 234 -46.40 32.76 -7.26
CA HIS A 234 -47.78 32.39 -7.60
C HIS A 234 -48.28 33.15 -8.84
N ALA A 235 -47.95 32.66 -10.04
CA ALA A 235 -48.82 32.68 -11.24
C ALA A 235 -48.09 32.04 -12.43
N LEU A 236 -48.42 30.77 -12.74
CA LEU A 236 -48.49 30.14 -14.07
C LEU A 236 -48.43 28.62 -13.90
N VAL A 237 -49.57 28.03 -13.51
CA VAL A 237 -49.83 26.60 -13.68
C VAL A 237 -50.61 26.44 -14.99
N PRO A 238 -50.18 25.60 -15.95
CA PRO A 238 -51.05 25.21 -17.06
C PRO A 238 -52.10 24.22 -16.52
N GLU A 239 -53.37 24.55 -16.74
CA GLU A 239 -54.50 23.65 -16.51
C GLU A 239 -54.32 22.33 -17.28
N HIS A 240 -54.61 21.23 -16.60
CA HIS A 240 -55.04 20.00 -17.26
C HIS A 240 -56.39 19.58 -16.66
N GLU A 241 -57.43 19.63 -17.48
CA GLU A 241 -58.80 19.23 -17.18
C GLU A 241 -58.90 17.75 -16.77
N GLY A 242 -59.76 17.43 -15.79
CA GLY A 242 -60.06 16.05 -15.40
C GLY A 242 -60.94 15.86 -14.17
N SER A 243 -62.23 16.19 -14.31
CA SER A 243 -63.45 15.73 -13.60
C SER A 243 -63.49 15.48 -12.07
N VAL A 244 -64.47 16.17 -11.48
CA VAL A 244 -65.06 16.16 -10.14
C VAL A 244 -65.52 14.77 -9.62
N GLY A 245 -65.41 14.55 -8.30
CA GLY A 245 -66.14 13.48 -7.60
C GLY A 245 -65.99 13.43 -6.06
N ALA A 246 -66.83 14.21 -5.36
CA ALA A 246 -67.37 13.99 -4.00
C ALA A 246 -66.47 13.97 -2.74
N GLY A 247 -66.86 14.79 -1.74
CA GLY A 247 -66.65 14.48 -0.31
C GLY A 247 -66.05 15.57 0.59
N ALA A 248 -66.71 16.72 0.73
CA ALA A 248 -66.28 17.84 1.59
C ALA A 248 -66.24 17.55 3.11
N ALA A 249 -66.66 16.36 3.57
CA ALA A 249 -66.62 15.97 4.98
C ALA A 249 -65.38 15.14 5.41
N SER A 250 -64.49 14.75 4.47
CA SER A 250 -63.26 13.99 4.80
C SER A 250 -61.97 14.83 4.87
N ARG A 251 -62.03 16.10 4.44
CA ARG A 251 -60.85 17.01 4.40
C ARG A 251 -60.45 17.53 5.78
N TRP A 252 -61.42 17.82 6.66
CA TRP A 252 -61.14 18.35 8.00
C TRP A 252 -60.62 17.30 8.99
N LYS A 253 -61.03 16.02 8.84
CA LYS A 253 -60.51 14.91 9.66
C LYS A 253 -59.10 14.48 9.25
N LYS A 254 -58.68 14.67 8.00
CA LYS A 254 -57.28 14.47 7.57
C LYS A 254 -56.38 15.66 7.93
N ALA A 255 -56.91 16.88 7.95
CA ALA A 255 -56.16 18.09 8.28
C ALA A 255 -55.70 18.13 9.75
N ILE A 256 -56.48 17.59 10.69
CA ILE A 256 -56.16 17.66 12.13
C ILE A 256 -55.22 16.52 12.58
N THR A 257 -55.23 15.36 11.92
CA THR A 257 -54.20 14.30 12.12
C THR A 257 -52.91 14.54 11.34
N ALA A 258 -52.90 15.45 10.36
CA ALA A 258 -51.68 15.86 9.65
C ALA A 258 -50.96 17.05 10.33
N ALA A 259 -51.65 17.83 11.16
CA ALA A 259 -51.12 19.09 11.67
C ALA A 259 -50.11 18.98 12.82
N ASN A 260 -50.12 17.91 13.64
CA ASN A 260 -49.29 17.86 14.86
C ASN A 260 -48.16 16.82 14.86
N THR A 261 -47.98 16.05 13.78
CA THR A 261 -46.83 15.13 13.61
C THR A 261 -45.93 15.53 12.44
N ALA A 262 -46.35 16.49 11.62
CA ALA A 262 -45.63 16.97 10.45
C ALA A 262 -44.59 18.06 10.76
N VAL A 263 -44.75 18.83 11.85
CA VAL A 263 -43.97 20.07 12.05
C VAL A 263 -42.48 19.83 12.37
N VAL A 264 -42.06 18.62 12.74
CA VAL A 264 -40.64 18.31 13.02
C VAL A 264 -40.03 17.30 12.04
N PHE A 265 -40.83 16.69 11.16
CA PHE A 265 -40.34 15.66 10.23
C PHE A 265 -40.64 15.92 8.76
N GLN A 266 -41.26 17.05 8.40
CA GLN A 266 -41.57 17.43 7.03
C GLN A 266 -40.69 18.58 6.53
N ARG A 267 -39.36 18.39 6.50
CA ARG A 267 -38.50 19.30 5.72
C ARG A 267 -37.72 18.68 4.59
N THR A 268 -37.69 17.36 4.44
CA THR A 268 -37.20 16.75 3.21
C THR A 268 -38.02 15.52 2.88
N THR A 269 -38.75 15.58 1.77
CA THR A 269 -39.36 14.42 1.11
C THR A 269 -38.26 13.37 0.91
N PHE A 270 -38.49 12.16 1.42
CA PHE A 270 -37.59 11.03 1.19
C PHE A 270 -37.80 10.57 -0.26
N ASP A 271 -36.88 10.91 -1.16
CA ASP A 271 -37.02 10.69 -2.61
C ASP A 271 -36.79 9.22 -3.06
N GLY A 272 -37.06 8.21 -2.22
CA GLY A 272 -36.91 6.80 -2.60
C GLY A 272 -37.66 5.80 -1.69
N PRO A 273 -37.55 4.48 -1.92
CA PRO A 273 -38.13 3.46 -1.03
C PRO A 273 -37.22 3.22 0.20
N PRO A 274 -37.79 3.10 1.43
CA PRO A 274 -37.00 2.94 2.64
C PRO A 274 -36.19 1.65 2.58
N LEU A 275 -35.00 1.65 3.20
CA LEU A 275 -34.09 0.51 3.14
C LEU A 275 -34.73 -0.70 3.85
N ASP A 276 -34.94 -1.79 3.11
CA ASP A 276 -35.67 -2.95 3.64
C ASP A 276 -34.92 -3.57 4.82
N PHE A 277 -35.64 -3.89 5.89
CA PHE A 277 -35.07 -4.61 7.03
C PHE A 277 -34.48 -5.96 6.62
N SER A 278 -35.10 -6.64 5.65
CA SER A 278 -34.58 -7.91 5.11
C SER A 278 -33.22 -7.74 4.43
N THR A 279 -32.96 -6.60 3.79
CA THR A 279 -31.66 -6.29 3.16
C THR A 279 -30.58 -6.11 4.23
N LEU A 280 -30.90 -5.42 5.34
CA LEU A 280 -29.98 -5.27 6.47
C LEU A 280 -29.64 -6.61 7.13
N VAL A 281 -30.62 -7.49 7.31
CA VAL A 281 -30.39 -8.84 7.87
C VAL A 281 -29.47 -9.67 6.98
N ILE A 282 -29.66 -9.62 5.65
CA ILE A 282 -28.79 -10.33 4.70
C ILE A 282 -27.35 -9.82 4.79
N VAL A 283 -27.17 -8.49 4.85
CA VAL A 283 -25.84 -7.87 4.97
C VAL A 283 -25.16 -8.25 6.28
N ASP A 284 -25.91 -8.33 7.38
CA ASP A 284 -25.38 -8.72 8.69
C ASP A 284 -25.08 -10.23 8.79
N MET A 285 -25.79 -11.06 8.04
CA MET A 285 -25.42 -12.47 7.87
C MET A 285 -24.13 -12.62 7.06
N ILE A 286 -23.97 -11.81 6.00
CA ILE A 286 -22.80 -11.87 5.12
C ILE A 286 -21.55 -11.32 5.81
N CYS A 287 -21.62 -10.22 6.56
CA CYS A 287 -20.41 -9.51 7.01
C CYS A 287 -19.85 -10.07 8.34
N PRO A 288 -20.47 -9.86 9.51
CA PRO A 288 -19.93 -10.39 10.78
C PRO A 288 -20.17 -11.90 10.97
N VAL A 289 -21.36 -12.42 10.64
CA VAL A 289 -21.71 -13.81 11.00
C VAL A 289 -20.93 -14.83 10.17
N LEU A 290 -20.89 -14.66 8.85
CA LEU A 290 -20.14 -15.57 7.97
C LEU A 290 -18.65 -15.60 8.34
N PHE A 291 -18.05 -14.43 8.62
CA PHE A 291 -16.65 -14.34 9.03
C PHE A 291 -16.38 -15.15 10.31
N GLU A 292 -17.21 -14.98 11.33
CA GLU A 292 -17.07 -15.68 12.61
C GLU A 292 -17.29 -17.18 12.45
N LEU A 293 -18.34 -17.60 11.72
CA LEU A 293 -18.62 -19.02 11.49
C LEU A 293 -17.49 -19.72 10.73
N VAL A 294 -17.00 -19.12 9.64
CA VAL A 294 -15.93 -19.71 8.84
C VAL A 294 -14.65 -19.81 9.65
N THR A 295 -14.23 -18.73 10.30
CA THR A 295 -12.96 -18.73 11.05
C THR A 295 -13.01 -19.61 12.30
N LEU A 296 -14.14 -19.68 13.00
CA LEU A 296 -14.32 -20.59 14.13
C LEU A 296 -14.36 -22.06 13.68
N TRP A 297 -15.07 -22.35 12.59
CA TRP A 297 -15.17 -23.71 12.06
C TRP A 297 -13.81 -24.22 11.58
N THR A 298 -13.01 -23.40 10.90
CA THR A 298 -11.66 -23.80 10.47
C THR A 298 -10.73 -24.02 11.65
N PHE A 299 -10.81 -23.18 12.69
CA PHE A 299 -10.05 -23.37 13.92
C PHE A 299 -10.41 -24.69 14.61
N ILE A 300 -11.69 -24.94 14.86
CA ILE A 300 -12.16 -26.16 15.55
C ILE A 300 -11.84 -27.39 14.71
N GLY A 301 -12.08 -27.35 13.40
CA GLY A 301 -11.79 -28.46 12.49
C GLY A 301 -10.31 -28.82 12.46
N SER A 302 -9.41 -27.83 12.37
CA SER A 302 -7.96 -28.07 12.38
C SER A 302 -7.46 -28.51 13.76
N LEU A 303 -8.03 -27.98 14.85
CA LEU A 303 -7.68 -28.40 16.20
C LEU A 303 -8.06 -29.87 16.44
N LEU A 304 -9.24 -30.30 16.00
CA LEU A 304 -9.69 -31.69 16.10
C LEU A 304 -8.89 -32.64 15.20
N ALA A 305 -8.47 -32.17 14.02
CA ALA A 305 -7.73 -33.00 13.07
C ALA A 305 -6.25 -33.18 13.47
N ASN A 306 -5.57 -32.09 13.88
CA ASN A 306 -4.12 -32.08 14.09
C ASN A 306 -3.71 -32.13 15.56
N LEU A 307 -4.65 -31.94 16.51
CA LEU A 307 -4.39 -31.82 17.96
C LEU A 307 -3.30 -30.79 18.31
N SER A 308 -3.04 -29.83 17.42
CA SER A 308 -2.02 -28.81 17.55
C SER A 308 -2.67 -27.43 17.56
N PRO A 309 -2.64 -26.71 18.71
CA PRO A 309 -3.15 -25.35 18.80
C PRO A 309 -2.47 -24.39 17.81
N MET A 310 -1.18 -24.61 17.53
CA MET A 310 -0.42 -23.79 16.59
C MET A 310 -0.90 -23.99 15.15
N ALA A 311 -1.13 -25.23 14.72
CA ALA A 311 -1.67 -25.52 13.39
C ALA A 311 -3.08 -24.93 13.21
N ALA A 312 -3.94 -25.10 14.21
CA ALA A 312 -5.28 -24.55 14.22
C ALA A 312 -5.28 -23.01 14.13
N PHE A 313 -4.36 -22.35 14.83
CA PHE A 313 -4.20 -20.90 14.79
C PHE A 313 -3.73 -20.41 13.40
N LEU A 314 -2.80 -21.11 12.75
CA LEU A 314 -2.36 -20.78 11.40
C LEU A 314 -3.50 -20.93 10.37
N ASP A 315 -4.29 -22.01 10.47
CA ASP A 315 -5.46 -22.22 9.59
C ASP A 315 -6.56 -21.20 9.83
N TYR A 316 -6.75 -20.75 11.09
CA TYR A 316 -7.62 -19.63 11.43
C TYR A 316 -7.16 -18.33 10.75
N ILE A 317 -5.87 -18.00 10.82
CA ILE A 317 -5.31 -16.81 10.14
C ILE A 317 -5.54 -16.90 8.64
N ARG A 318 -5.27 -18.07 8.06
CA ARG A 318 -5.43 -18.32 6.62
C ARG A 318 -6.89 -18.14 6.19
N ALA A 319 -7.84 -18.69 6.94
CA ALA A 319 -9.27 -18.52 6.69
C ALA A 319 -9.69 -17.05 6.80
N GLY A 320 -9.27 -16.35 7.86
CA GLY A 320 -9.56 -14.93 8.05
C GLY A 320 -9.02 -14.05 6.91
N PHE A 321 -7.80 -14.34 6.45
CA PHE A 321 -7.18 -13.66 5.31
C PHE A 321 -8.00 -13.84 4.02
N TYR A 322 -8.37 -15.06 3.64
CA TYR A 322 -9.14 -15.30 2.41
C TYR A 322 -10.57 -14.76 2.50
N MET A 323 -11.22 -14.87 3.66
CA MET A 323 -12.54 -14.29 3.89
C MET A 323 -12.53 -12.78 3.70
N LEU A 324 -11.48 -12.12 4.19
CA LEU A 324 -11.38 -10.69 4.00
C LEU A 324 -10.95 -10.30 2.58
N GLY A 325 -10.15 -11.10 1.90
CA GLY A 325 -9.91 -10.95 0.47
C GLY A 325 -11.21 -11.01 -0.34
N PHE A 326 -12.13 -11.92 0.03
CA PHE A 326 -13.48 -11.97 -0.55
C PHE A 326 -14.32 -10.73 -0.23
N TYR A 327 -14.27 -10.22 1.01
CA TYR A 327 -14.95 -8.97 1.37
C TYR A 327 -14.39 -7.77 0.62
N LEU A 328 -13.07 -7.70 0.42
CA LEU A 328 -12.46 -6.68 -0.40
C LEU A 328 -12.93 -6.76 -1.85
N PHE A 329 -13.02 -7.96 -2.43
CA PHE A 329 -13.57 -8.10 -3.79
C PHE A 329 -15.02 -7.61 -3.86
N LEU A 330 -15.88 -8.05 -2.93
CA LEU A 330 -17.27 -7.58 -2.86
C LEU A 330 -17.35 -6.06 -2.66
N TRP A 331 -16.53 -5.50 -1.77
CA TRP A 331 -16.45 -4.07 -1.49
C TRP A 331 -16.06 -3.31 -2.76
N SER A 332 -14.97 -3.69 -3.43
CA SER A 332 -14.49 -3.04 -4.65
C SER A 332 -15.56 -3.04 -5.75
N VAL A 333 -16.30 -4.14 -5.93
CA VAL A 333 -17.39 -4.23 -6.92
C VAL A 333 -18.57 -3.35 -6.49
N CYS A 334 -19.00 -3.41 -5.24
CA CYS A 334 -20.14 -2.65 -4.74
C CYS A 334 -19.85 -1.14 -4.72
N HIS A 335 -18.67 -0.73 -4.25
CA HIS A 335 -18.22 0.66 -4.25
C HIS A 335 -18.11 1.19 -5.67
N PHE A 336 -17.43 0.47 -6.57
CA PHE A 336 -17.32 0.88 -7.97
C PHE A 336 -18.68 1.06 -8.65
N TRP A 337 -19.61 0.10 -8.44
CA TRP A 337 -20.92 0.17 -9.05
C TRP A 337 -21.78 1.30 -8.46
N SER A 338 -21.80 1.44 -7.14
CA SER A 338 -22.57 2.49 -6.46
C SER A 338 -22.01 3.89 -6.70
N ALA A 339 -20.69 4.05 -6.81
CA ALA A 339 -20.05 5.31 -7.17
C ALA A 339 -20.31 5.71 -8.63
N ARG A 340 -20.46 4.75 -9.56
CA ARG A 340 -20.73 5.04 -10.98
C ARG A 340 -22.21 5.30 -11.28
N ASN A 341 -23.12 4.70 -10.51
CA ASN A 341 -24.55 4.81 -10.74
C ASN A 341 -25.15 6.03 -10.03
N ARG A 342 -25.53 7.05 -10.81
CA ARG A 342 -26.10 8.31 -10.28
C ARG A 342 -27.30 8.08 -9.35
N LYS A 343 -28.19 7.12 -9.64
CA LYS A 343 -29.37 6.83 -8.79
C LYS A 343 -28.96 6.26 -7.43
N MET A 344 -27.95 5.39 -7.38
CA MET A 344 -27.44 4.83 -6.13
C MET A 344 -26.71 5.89 -5.30
N ARG A 345 -25.95 6.79 -5.93
CA ARG A 345 -25.26 7.87 -5.22
C ARG A 345 -26.22 8.80 -4.52
N GLU A 346 -27.28 9.24 -5.20
CA GLU A 346 -28.28 10.12 -4.61
C GLU A 346 -28.97 9.43 -3.43
N PHE A 347 -29.29 8.15 -3.57
CA PHE A 347 -29.84 7.35 -2.48
C PHE A 347 -28.88 7.26 -1.27
N VAL A 348 -27.59 7.00 -1.49
CA VAL A 348 -26.57 6.96 -0.43
C VAL A 348 -26.42 8.32 0.26
N SER A 349 -26.37 9.39 -0.53
CA SER A 349 -26.27 10.78 -0.04
C SER A 349 -27.46 11.13 0.85
N ASN A 350 -28.68 10.86 0.38
CA ASN A 350 -29.91 11.10 1.13
C ASN A 350 -29.98 10.26 2.41
N TYR A 351 -29.59 8.98 2.35
CA TYR A 351 -29.53 8.11 3.51
C TYR A 351 -28.54 8.64 4.57
N ARG A 352 -27.33 9.03 4.16
CA ARG A 352 -26.30 9.54 5.07
C ARG A 352 -26.63 10.90 5.65
N ARG A 353 -27.18 11.82 4.85
CA ARG A 353 -27.67 13.10 5.37
C ARG A 353 -28.68 12.88 6.47
N ARG A 354 -29.70 12.05 6.22
CA ARG A 354 -30.72 11.80 7.22
C ARG A 354 -30.16 11.22 8.51
N ARG A 355 -29.12 10.40 8.39
CA ARG A 355 -28.40 9.85 9.54
C ARG A 355 -27.61 10.91 10.29
N ARG A 356 -26.97 11.86 9.61
CA ARG A 356 -26.31 13.02 10.24
C ARG A 356 -27.33 13.87 10.99
N ASP A 357 -28.48 14.15 10.39
CA ASP A 357 -29.57 14.89 11.04
C ASP A 357 -30.04 14.17 12.31
N LEU A 358 -30.25 12.84 12.22
CA LEU A 358 -30.63 12.04 13.37
C LEU A 358 -29.57 12.11 14.49
N LYS A 359 -28.28 11.99 14.15
CA LYS A 359 -27.18 12.13 15.12
C LYS A 359 -27.17 13.51 15.79
N ARG A 360 -27.37 14.60 15.02
CA ARG A 360 -27.49 15.97 15.57
C ARG A 360 -28.62 16.06 16.58
N THR A 361 -29.82 15.59 16.22
CA THR A 361 -30.97 15.64 17.14
C THR A 361 -30.79 14.77 18.40
N LEU A 362 -30.00 13.69 18.33
CA LEU A 362 -29.66 12.88 19.50
C LEU A 362 -28.65 13.60 20.39
N GLN A 363 -27.63 14.22 19.80
CA GLN A 363 -26.59 14.96 20.52
C GLN A 363 -27.15 16.22 21.18
N GLU A 364 -28.04 16.94 20.50
CA GLU A 364 -28.78 18.09 21.07
C GLU A 364 -29.56 17.66 22.32
N LYS A 365 -30.29 16.55 22.26
CA LYS A 365 -31.02 16.01 23.41
C LYS A 365 -30.11 15.54 24.53
N GLU A 366 -28.96 14.96 24.20
CA GLU A 366 -27.98 14.56 25.21
C GLU A 366 -27.37 15.80 25.89
N ASN A 367 -27.08 16.84 25.13
CA ASN A 367 -26.61 18.12 25.64
C ASN A 367 -27.68 18.81 26.50
N GLU A 368 -28.95 18.75 26.12
CA GLU A 368 -30.08 19.21 26.95
C GLU A 368 -30.17 18.42 28.26
N MET A 369 -29.98 17.10 28.24
CA MET A 369 -29.98 16.30 29.47
C MET A 369 -28.77 16.61 30.35
N LYS A 370 -27.59 16.84 29.76
CA LYS A 370 -26.37 17.22 30.48
C LYS A 370 -26.48 18.64 31.05
N SER A 371 -27.08 19.58 30.33
CA SER A 371 -27.30 20.95 30.81
C SER A 371 -28.35 21.00 31.93
N GLU A 372 -29.41 20.19 31.84
CA GLU A 372 -30.38 19.99 32.94
C GLU A 372 -29.71 19.46 34.22
N GLN A 373 -28.69 18.60 34.10
CA GLN A 373 -27.92 18.07 35.24
C GLN A 373 -26.85 19.03 35.78
N LEU A 374 -26.42 20.01 34.99
CA LEU A 374 -25.35 20.98 35.31
C LEU A 374 -25.91 22.36 35.75
N TRP A 375 -27.07 22.40 36.40
CA TRP A 375 -27.74 23.65 36.79
C TRP A 375 -26.87 24.61 37.64
N LEU A 376 -25.89 24.06 38.37
CA LEU A 376 -24.92 24.80 39.19
C LEU A 376 -23.95 25.64 38.34
N VAL A 377 -23.64 25.18 37.12
CA VAL A 377 -22.75 25.88 36.18
C VAL A 377 -23.51 27.03 35.50
N ASP A 378 -24.80 26.88 35.19
CA ASP A 378 -25.63 27.96 34.62
C ASP A 378 -25.88 29.09 35.64
N ILE A 379 -26.09 28.74 36.91
CA ILE A 379 -26.16 29.71 38.02
C ILE A 379 -24.81 30.44 38.19
N GLY A 380 -23.69 29.71 38.09
CA GLY A 380 -22.35 30.29 38.15
C GLY A 380 -22.05 31.25 37.00
N PHE A 381 -22.49 30.92 35.79
CA PHE A 381 -22.30 31.77 34.60
C PHE A 381 -23.15 33.03 34.66
N ARG A 382 -24.42 32.92 35.08
CA ARG A 382 -25.31 34.09 35.29
C ARG A 382 -24.81 34.99 36.43
N ALA A 383 -24.25 34.42 37.49
CA ALA A 383 -23.61 35.19 38.57
C ALA A 383 -22.34 35.91 38.07
N TYR A 384 -21.54 35.26 37.23
CA TYR A 384 -20.37 35.86 36.60
C TYR A 384 -20.74 37.01 35.64
N GLU A 385 -21.75 36.83 34.78
CA GLU A 385 -22.25 37.91 33.92
C GLU A 385 -22.79 39.09 34.74
N ALA A 386 -23.55 38.82 35.81
CA ALA A 386 -24.06 39.86 36.70
C ALA A 386 -22.91 40.62 37.39
N VAL A 387 -21.89 39.92 37.89
CA VAL A 387 -20.70 40.54 38.49
C VAL A 387 -19.91 41.35 37.45
N THR A 388 -19.80 40.84 36.22
CA THR A 388 -19.05 41.48 35.13
C THR A 388 -19.76 42.75 34.64
N GLN A 389 -21.09 42.70 34.44
CA GLN A 389 -21.89 43.90 34.13
C GLN A 389 -21.84 44.93 35.26
N THR A 390 -21.86 44.50 36.51
CA THR A 390 -21.73 45.39 37.67
C THR A 390 -20.33 46.02 37.75
N PHE A 391 -19.28 45.24 37.46
CA PHE A 391 -17.89 45.71 37.42
C PHE A 391 -17.67 46.74 36.29
N TYR A 392 -18.17 46.49 35.08
CA TYR A 392 -18.07 47.45 33.97
C TYR A 392 -18.94 48.69 34.18
N SER A 393 -20.09 48.57 34.83
CA SER A 393 -20.90 49.73 35.24
C SER A 393 -20.17 50.61 36.25
N ILE A 394 -19.51 50.01 37.24
CA ILE A 394 -18.71 50.74 38.26
C ILE A 394 -17.45 51.34 37.63
N ALA A 395 -16.76 50.60 36.76
CA ALA A 395 -15.60 51.09 36.01
C ALA A 395 -15.98 52.25 35.07
N GLY A 396 -17.13 52.17 34.39
CA GLY A 396 -17.67 53.24 33.55
C GLY A 396 -18.00 54.52 34.33
N SER A 397 -18.58 54.39 35.53
CA SER A 397 -18.81 55.54 36.42
C SER A 397 -17.53 56.13 37.01
N CYS A 398 -16.44 55.35 37.13
CA CYS A 398 -15.12 55.84 37.55
C CYS A 398 -14.36 56.53 36.39
N LEU A 399 -14.58 56.10 35.15
CA LEU A 399 -13.92 56.63 33.94
C LEU A 399 -14.65 57.84 33.33
N SER A 400 -15.89 58.15 33.72
CA SER A 400 -16.58 59.38 33.29
C SER A 400 -16.00 60.67 33.88
N CYS A 401 -15.10 60.58 34.88
CA CYS A 401 -14.36 61.73 35.40
C CYS A 401 -13.19 62.18 34.50
N PHE A 402 -12.84 61.41 33.47
CA PHE A 402 -11.75 61.74 32.53
C PHE A 402 -12.14 61.44 31.08
N ARG A 403 -13.04 62.24 30.49
CA ARG A 403 -13.07 62.38 29.02
C ARG A 403 -13.78 63.65 28.56
N GLN A 404 -13.03 64.48 27.83
CA GLN A 404 -13.56 65.58 27.03
C GLN A 404 -14.36 65.05 25.82
N PRO A 405 -15.33 65.83 25.31
CA PRO A 405 -16.15 65.44 24.18
C PRO A 405 -15.39 65.60 22.85
N VAL A 406 -15.52 64.63 21.96
CA VAL A 406 -15.11 64.73 20.55
C VAL A 406 -16.31 64.40 19.68
N ASP A 407 -16.60 65.28 18.74
CA ASP A 407 -17.72 65.23 17.79
C ASP A 407 -17.70 64.01 16.85
N PRO A 408 -18.87 63.50 16.39
CA PRO A 408 -18.94 62.42 15.43
C PRO A 408 -19.21 62.95 14.01
N GLU A 409 -18.25 62.82 13.10
CA GLU A 409 -18.58 62.91 11.67
C GLU A 409 -17.64 62.08 10.77
N ARG A 410 -18.29 61.27 9.91
CA ARG A 410 -17.81 60.54 8.71
C ARG A 410 -17.27 59.11 8.88
N LEU A 411 -18.15 58.14 8.55
CA LEU A 411 -17.81 56.86 7.94
C LEU A 411 -18.58 56.74 6.60
N PRO A 412 -17.92 56.41 5.47
CA PRO A 412 -18.61 56.03 4.26
C PRO A 412 -18.90 54.52 4.22
N ILE A 413 -20.03 54.22 3.57
CA ILE A 413 -20.59 52.91 3.24
C ILE A 413 -19.66 52.12 2.31
N ASN A 414 -19.40 50.84 2.60
CA ASN A 414 -19.38 49.78 1.57
C ASN A 414 -19.38 48.35 2.12
N GLN A 415 -20.29 47.55 1.54
CA GLN A 415 -20.23 46.11 1.26
C GLN A 415 -20.10 45.11 2.42
N SER A 416 -21.14 44.28 2.56
CA SER A 416 -21.21 43.09 3.40
C SER A 416 -20.37 41.93 2.84
N PRO A 417 -19.38 41.41 3.58
CA PRO A 417 -18.84 40.08 3.33
C PRO A 417 -19.74 39.04 4.03
N ALA A 418 -20.10 37.98 3.30
CA ALA A 418 -20.77 36.82 3.83
C ALA A 418 -19.96 36.19 4.96
N SER A 419 -20.61 35.98 6.09
CA SER A 419 -20.08 35.41 7.33
C SER A 419 -19.56 33.98 7.15
N ARG A 420 -18.23 33.78 7.29
CA ARG A 420 -17.63 32.50 7.64
C ARG A 420 -17.50 32.44 9.17
N GLU A 421 -17.96 31.34 9.77
CA GLU A 421 -17.83 31.08 11.21
C GLU A 421 -16.34 31.13 11.62
N LEU A 422 -15.99 32.06 12.50
CA LEU A 422 -14.70 32.11 13.19
C LEU A 422 -14.69 31.03 14.27
N ASP A 423 -13.70 30.14 14.23
CA ASP A 423 -13.31 29.37 15.41
C ASP A 423 -12.79 30.34 16.48
N ALA A 424 -13.37 30.30 17.68
CA ALA A 424 -13.21 31.32 18.73
C ALA A 424 -11.81 31.35 19.41
N ASN A 425 -10.76 30.84 18.77
CA ASN A 425 -9.42 30.72 19.38
C ASN A 425 -8.24 31.00 18.44
N GLU A 426 -8.46 31.52 17.21
CA GLU A 426 -7.37 31.93 16.32
C GLU A 426 -7.03 33.42 16.50
N THR A 427 -5.74 33.74 16.72
CA THR A 427 -5.27 35.13 16.84
C THR A 427 -5.29 35.86 15.49
N GLU A 428 -5.49 37.18 15.51
CA GLU A 428 -5.57 38.02 14.30
C GLU A 428 -4.33 37.90 13.40
N GLU A 429 -3.14 37.70 13.99
CA GLU A 429 -1.88 37.44 13.28
C GLU A 429 -1.85 36.07 12.57
N ALA A 430 -2.51 35.05 13.12
CA ALA A 430 -2.61 33.73 12.48
C ALA A 430 -3.54 33.76 11.26
N ILE A 431 -4.60 34.55 11.34
CA ILE A 431 -5.54 34.78 10.22
C ILE A 431 -4.84 35.58 9.11
N GLU A 432 -4.09 36.64 9.45
CA GLU A 432 -3.33 37.41 8.47
C GLU A 432 -2.19 36.58 7.84
N GLY A 433 -1.50 35.76 8.63
CA GLY A 433 -0.49 34.83 8.16
C GLY A 433 -1.05 33.79 7.17
N LYS A 434 -2.22 33.23 7.48
CA LYS A 434 -2.93 32.27 6.62
C LYS A 434 -3.41 32.94 5.32
N ASN A 435 -3.96 34.14 5.41
CA ASN A 435 -4.39 34.91 4.24
C ASN A 435 -3.21 35.29 3.32
N ARG A 436 -2.06 35.68 3.88
CA ARG A 436 -0.84 35.91 3.08
C ARG A 436 -0.31 34.62 2.45
N LEU A 437 -0.43 33.48 3.13
CA LEU A 437 -0.03 32.18 2.60
C LEU A 437 -0.95 31.73 1.45
N GLU A 438 -2.27 31.96 1.59
CA GLU A 438 -3.28 31.73 0.54
C GLU A 438 -3.05 32.67 -0.65
N GLU A 439 -2.77 33.95 -0.42
CA GLU A 439 -2.48 34.89 -1.50
C GLU A 439 -1.18 34.55 -2.25
N LEU A 440 -0.16 34.04 -1.53
CA LEU A 440 1.07 33.53 -2.14
C LEU A 440 0.81 32.25 -2.95
N HIS A 441 -0.06 31.36 -2.44
CA HIS A 441 -0.50 30.15 -3.12
C HIS A 441 -1.21 30.47 -4.44
N ASP A 442 -2.19 31.37 -4.42
CA ASP A 442 -2.94 31.82 -5.60
C ASP A 442 -2.04 32.49 -6.64
N ARG A 443 -1.04 33.26 -6.17
CA ARG A 443 -0.05 33.91 -7.04
C ARG A 443 0.85 32.89 -7.74
N ILE A 444 1.30 31.86 -7.03
CA ILE A 444 2.08 30.74 -7.59
C ILE A 444 1.21 29.89 -8.53
N GLU A 445 -0.06 29.67 -8.20
CA GLU A 445 -1.00 28.91 -9.02
C GLU A 445 -1.31 29.62 -10.35
N SER A 446 -1.37 30.95 -10.34
CA SER A 446 -1.59 31.77 -11.54
C SER A 446 -0.45 31.71 -12.57
N TRP A 447 0.77 31.40 -12.13
CA TRP A 447 1.98 31.28 -12.96
C TRP A 447 2.10 29.92 -13.66
N ASN A 448 1.35 28.90 -13.21
CA ASN A 448 1.38 27.59 -13.81
C ASN A 448 0.25 27.43 -14.86
N PRO A 449 0.53 27.56 -16.18
CA PRO A 449 -0.50 27.42 -17.22
C PRO A 449 -1.15 26.03 -17.22
N TRP A 450 -0.53 25.04 -16.57
CA TRP A 450 -1.05 23.69 -16.40
C TRP A 450 -2.40 23.66 -15.66
N HIS A 451 -2.61 24.56 -14.68
CA HIS A 451 -3.84 24.62 -13.91
C HIS A 451 -5.04 25.11 -14.75
N LYS A 452 -4.78 25.87 -15.82
CA LYS A 452 -5.80 26.42 -16.73
C LYS A 452 -6.34 25.40 -17.72
N PHE A 453 -5.67 24.25 -17.91
CA PHE A 453 -6.19 23.19 -18.77
C PHE A 453 -7.23 22.35 -18.06
N SER A 454 -8.35 22.07 -18.74
CA SER A 454 -9.32 21.04 -18.33
C SER A 454 -8.64 19.67 -18.17
N TYR A 455 -9.08 18.87 -17.20
CA TYR A 455 -8.55 17.52 -16.96
C TYR A 455 -8.53 16.64 -18.21
N SER A 456 -9.54 16.72 -19.08
CA SER A 456 -9.56 15.98 -20.35
C SER A 456 -8.40 16.38 -21.26
N ARG A 457 -8.07 17.68 -21.32
CA ARG A 457 -6.94 18.18 -22.12
C ARG A 457 -5.59 17.75 -21.54
N ARG A 458 -5.45 17.77 -20.21
CA ARG A 458 -4.25 17.26 -19.52
C ARG A 458 -4.02 15.77 -19.82
N LEU A 459 -5.06 14.95 -19.83
CA LEU A 459 -4.97 13.52 -20.20
C LEU A 459 -4.45 13.32 -21.62
N TRP A 460 -4.99 14.06 -22.59
CA TRP A 460 -4.58 13.98 -24.00
C TRP A 460 -3.12 14.40 -24.23
N ILE A 461 -2.56 15.27 -23.38
CA ILE A 461 -1.15 15.68 -23.44
C ILE A 461 -0.26 14.66 -22.73
N LEU A 462 -0.64 14.23 -21.52
CA LEU A 462 0.20 13.38 -20.68
C LEU A 462 0.35 11.95 -21.21
N ILE A 463 -0.70 11.37 -21.81
CA ILE A 463 -0.64 10.00 -22.34
C ILE A 463 0.45 9.87 -23.44
N PRO A 464 0.48 10.70 -24.48
CA PRO A 464 1.58 10.69 -25.46
C PRO A 464 2.95 10.97 -24.85
N VAL A 465 3.05 11.86 -23.85
CA VAL A 465 4.33 12.15 -23.18
C VAL A 465 4.84 10.92 -22.42
N VAL A 466 3.98 10.18 -21.73
CA VAL A 466 4.35 8.91 -21.07
C VAL A 466 4.83 7.89 -22.11
N LEU A 467 4.12 7.74 -23.23
CA LEU A 467 4.52 6.80 -24.29
C LEU A 467 5.84 7.20 -24.96
N PHE A 468 6.04 8.48 -25.26
CA PHE A 468 7.26 8.97 -25.89
C PHE A 468 8.47 8.89 -24.95
N SER A 469 8.30 9.28 -23.67
CA SER A 469 9.35 9.18 -22.66
C SER A 469 9.73 7.72 -22.37
N ALA A 470 8.78 6.79 -22.43
CA ALA A 470 9.07 5.37 -22.37
C ALA A 470 9.91 4.87 -23.55
N ILE A 471 9.63 5.34 -24.78
CA ILE A 471 10.47 5.02 -25.94
C ILE A 471 11.88 5.63 -25.77
N LEU A 472 11.97 6.85 -25.24
CA LEU A 472 13.24 7.51 -24.94
C LEU A 472 14.07 6.73 -23.91
N SER A 473 13.43 6.06 -22.95
CA SER A 473 14.09 5.22 -21.94
C SER A 473 14.90 4.06 -22.55
N PHE A 474 14.58 3.59 -23.77
CA PHE A 474 15.42 2.59 -24.44
C PHE A 474 16.78 3.13 -24.87
N LYS A 475 16.87 4.43 -25.20
CA LYS A 475 18.13 5.07 -25.63
C LYS A 475 18.88 5.73 -24.48
N ALA A 476 18.14 6.38 -23.57
CA ALA A 476 18.68 7.12 -22.44
C ALA A 476 17.83 6.85 -21.21
N PHE A 477 18.06 5.69 -20.58
CA PHE A 477 17.28 5.18 -19.46
C PHE A 477 16.99 6.22 -18.38
N TYR A 478 18.02 6.84 -17.80
CA TYR A 478 17.84 7.80 -16.71
C TYR A 478 17.05 9.04 -17.12
N VAL A 479 17.22 9.52 -18.35
CA VAL A 479 16.50 10.71 -18.87
C VAL A 479 15.05 10.35 -19.18
N GLY A 480 14.82 9.28 -19.94
CA GLY A 480 13.48 8.81 -20.29
C GLY A 480 12.67 8.44 -19.05
N TRP A 481 13.27 7.70 -18.12
CA TRP A 481 12.63 7.30 -16.86
C TRP A 481 12.26 8.50 -15.99
N THR A 482 13.13 9.50 -15.85
CA THR A 482 12.84 10.69 -15.06
C THR A 482 11.64 11.46 -15.63
N ILE A 483 11.61 11.65 -16.96
CA ILE A 483 10.49 12.31 -17.63
C ILE A 483 9.21 11.48 -17.48
N MET A 484 9.29 10.16 -17.67
CA MET A 484 8.15 9.27 -17.53
C MET A 484 7.61 9.25 -16.11
N GLY A 485 8.48 9.19 -15.10
CA GLY A 485 8.10 9.24 -13.68
C GLY A 485 7.34 10.51 -13.32
N LEU A 486 7.84 11.68 -13.73
CA LEU A 486 7.16 12.96 -13.52
C LEU A 486 5.81 13.02 -14.25
N ALA A 487 5.74 12.49 -15.48
CA ALA A 487 4.52 12.41 -16.26
C ALA A 487 3.49 11.46 -15.63
N LEU A 488 3.91 10.31 -15.10
CA LEU A 488 3.05 9.35 -14.38
C LEU A 488 2.48 9.95 -13.09
N ILE A 489 3.29 10.70 -12.32
CA ILE A 489 2.81 11.43 -11.15
C ILE A 489 1.74 12.44 -11.58
N SER A 490 2.03 13.28 -12.57
CA SER A 490 1.07 14.27 -13.07
C SER A 490 -0.20 13.63 -13.66
N LEU A 491 -0.07 12.47 -14.29
CA LEU A 491 -1.19 11.68 -14.80
C LEU A 491 -2.06 11.15 -13.67
N GLY A 492 -1.46 10.63 -12.60
CA GLY A 492 -2.16 10.20 -11.39
C GLY A 492 -3.00 11.32 -10.76
N TYR A 493 -2.43 12.53 -10.61
CA TYR A 493 -3.17 13.70 -10.12
C TYR A 493 -4.33 14.09 -11.05
N THR A 494 -4.11 14.02 -12.36
CA THR A 494 -5.13 14.37 -13.36
C THR A 494 -6.29 13.36 -13.34
N ILE A 495 -6.00 12.07 -13.22
CA ILE A 495 -7.01 11.00 -13.12
C ILE A 495 -7.82 11.15 -11.84
N GLN A 496 -7.15 11.40 -10.70
CA GLN A 496 -7.81 11.67 -9.42
C GLN A 496 -8.76 12.86 -9.52
N GLY A 497 -8.28 13.99 -10.06
CA GLY A 497 -9.10 15.19 -10.24
C GLY A 497 -10.29 15.00 -11.19
N ARG A 498 -10.18 14.08 -12.17
CA ARG A 498 -11.26 13.77 -13.12
C ARG A 498 -12.31 12.83 -12.55
N PHE A 499 -11.93 11.92 -11.66
CA PHE A 499 -12.79 10.90 -11.05
C PHE A 499 -12.57 10.79 -9.53
N PRO A 500 -12.81 11.87 -8.75
CA PRO A 500 -12.51 11.91 -7.31
C PRO A 500 -13.35 10.93 -6.48
N GLN A 501 -14.47 10.47 -7.04
CA GLN A 501 -15.39 9.50 -6.41
C GLN A 501 -14.82 8.08 -6.35
N ILE A 502 -13.92 7.74 -7.28
CA ILE A 502 -13.32 6.40 -7.39
C ILE A 502 -11.90 6.45 -6.84
N PHE A 503 -11.10 7.40 -7.32
CA PHE A 503 -9.68 7.52 -6.95
C PHE A 503 -9.51 8.58 -5.87
N GLY A 504 -9.07 8.13 -4.69
CA GLY A 504 -8.77 9.01 -3.56
C GLY A 504 -7.29 9.38 -3.46
N VAL A 505 -6.88 9.76 -2.26
CA VAL A 505 -5.50 10.18 -1.98
C VAL A 505 -4.55 8.97 -1.99
N ALA A 506 -4.99 7.79 -1.55
CA ALA A 506 -4.13 6.62 -1.48
C ALA A 506 -3.70 6.15 -2.89
N PHE A 507 -4.57 6.27 -3.88
CA PHE A 507 -4.25 6.07 -5.30
C PHE A 507 -3.05 6.92 -5.76
N ARG A 508 -3.08 8.24 -5.52
CA ARG A 508 -1.99 9.15 -5.90
C ARG A 508 -0.72 8.87 -5.11
N SER A 509 -0.85 8.64 -3.80
CA SER A 509 0.27 8.33 -2.92
C SER A 509 0.97 7.04 -3.35
N PHE A 510 0.22 6.02 -3.78
CA PHE A 510 0.78 4.78 -4.30
C PHE A 510 1.62 5.00 -5.56
N ILE A 511 1.07 5.71 -6.56
CA ILE A 511 1.80 6.01 -7.80
C ILE A 511 3.07 6.81 -7.50
N THR A 512 2.95 7.82 -6.63
CA THR A 512 4.08 8.68 -6.25
C THR A 512 5.15 7.87 -5.50
N ALA A 513 4.75 7.04 -4.54
CA ALA A 513 5.66 6.17 -3.80
C ALA A 513 6.35 5.16 -4.71
N PHE A 514 5.63 4.55 -5.65
CA PHE A 514 6.19 3.66 -6.64
C PHE A 514 7.27 4.36 -7.47
N VAL A 515 6.95 5.52 -8.07
CA VAL A 515 7.92 6.27 -8.90
C VAL A 515 9.15 6.68 -8.10
N ILE A 516 8.98 7.20 -6.88
CA ILE A 516 10.09 7.62 -6.01
C ILE A 516 10.95 6.44 -5.60
N LEU A 517 10.33 5.34 -5.13
CA LEU A 517 11.06 4.16 -4.67
C LEU A 517 11.83 3.52 -5.81
N SER A 518 11.21 3.40 -7.00
CA SER A 518 11.89 2.94 -8.20
C SER A 518 13.04 3.85 -8.61
N PHE A 519 12.90 5.19 -8.51
CA PHE A 519 14.00 6.12 -8.78
C PHE A 519 15.17 5.93 -7.79
N ILE A 520 14.90 5.92 -6.49
CA ILE A 520 15.91 5.66 -5.45
C ILE A 520 16.63 4.35 -5.75
N PHE A 521 15.86 3.33 -6.08
CA PHE A 521 16.39 2.01 -6.39
C PHE A 521 17.32 2.00 -7.60
N PHE A 522 16.90 2.58 -8.74
CA PHE A 522 17.76 2.67 -9.93
C PHE A 522 19.01 3.52 -9.70
N THR A 523 18.92 4.59 -8.91
CA THR A 523 20.13 5.36 -8.56
C THR A 523 21.07 4.55 -7.67
N SER A 524 20.54 3.66 -6.82
CA SER A 524 21.36 2.81 -5.94
C SER A 524 22.11 1.72 -6.70
N THR A 525 21.58 1.21 -7.82
CA THR A 525 22.24 0.16 -8.61
C THR A 525 23.56 0.64 -9.22
N TRP A 526 23.62 1.93 -9.56
CA TRP A 526 24.84 2.57 -10.02
C TRP A 526 25.92 2.62 -8.92
N VAL A 527 25.51 2.87 -7.67
CA VAL A 527 26.42 2.81 -6.50
C VAL A 527 26.88 1.37 -6.27
N VAL A 528 25.98 0.39 -6.38
CA VAL A 528 26.28 -1.05 -6.22
C VAL A 528 27.34 -1.54 -7.19
N GLY A 529 27.20 -1.21 -8.47
CA GLY A 529 28.18 -1.58 -9.49
C GLY A 529 29.59 -1.00 -9.26
N THR A 530 29.76 -0.01 -8.38
CA THR A 530 31.06 0.63 -8.11
C THR A 530 31.75 0.17 -6.83
N PHE A 531 31.06 -0.53 -5.91
CA PHE A 531 31.66 -0.95 -4.62
C PHE A 531 32.07 -2.43 -4.58
N VAL A 532 31.59 -3.26 -5.50
CA VAL A 532 31.96 -4.69 -5.52
C VAL A 532 33.35 -4.82 -6.15
N GLN A 533 34.36 -5.09 -5.31
CA GLN A 533 35.75 -5.32 -5.72
C GLN A 533 36.09 -6.81 -5.59
N GLY A 534 36.59 -7.42 -6.66
CA GLY A 534 37.10 -8.79 -6.72
C GLY A 534 38.14 -8.94 -7.84
N GLY A 535 39.00 -9.96 -7.74
CA GLY A 535 39.99 -10.29 -8.78
C GLY A 535 41.35 -9.58 -8.66
N ASP A 536 41.48 -8.57 -7.78
CA ASP A 536 42.74 -7.87 -7.51
C ASP A 536 43.60 -8.53 -6.42
N PHE A 537 43.15 -9.65 -5.84
CA PHE A 537 43.84 -10.32 -4.74
C PHE A 537 45.00 -11.19 -5.26
N LYS A 538 46.25 -10.81 -4.98
CA LYS A 538 47.43 -11.54 -5.47
C LYS A 538 47.98 -12.53 -4.45
N VAL A 539 48.03 -13.80 -4.83
CA VAL A 539 48.68 -14.91 -4.12
C VAL A 539 49.52 -15.64 -5.14
N TYR A 540 50.78 -15.90 -4.81
CA TYR A 540 51.75 -16.49 -5.72
C TYR A 540 52.01 -17.98 -5.45
N PRO A 541 52.64 -18.68 -6.40
CA PRO A 541 53.05 -20.07 -6.21
C PRO A 541 53.96 -20.24 -4.98
N PRO A 542 54.01 -21.45 -4.40
CA PRO A 542 54.96 -21.77 -3.33
C PRO A 542 56.39 -21.45 -3.76
N THR A 543 57.17 -20.80 -2.88
CA THR A 543 58.60 -20.53 -3.11
C THR A 543 59.45 -21.64 -2.49
N ASN A 544 60.64 -21.91 -3.06
CA ASN A 544 61.58 -22.90 -2.53
C ASN A 544 62.20 -22.50 -1.18
N ASP A 545 61.97 -21.27 -0.73
CA ASP A 545 62.40 -20.81 0.58
C ASP A 545 61.45 -21.39 1.62
N THR A 546 61.94 -22.29 2.47
CA THR A 546 61.18 -23.06 3.47
C THR A 546 60.39 -22.26 4.51
N GLN A 547 60.41 -20.93 4.41
CA GLN A 547 59.49 -20.04 5.09
C GLN A 547 58.52 -19.50 4.04
N ALA A 548 57.37 -20.19 3.86
CA ALA A 548 56.22 -19.55 3.22
C ALA A 548 56.06 -18.18 3.88
N THR A 549 56.35 -17.09 3.15
CA THR A 549 56.44 -15.74 3.69
C THR A 549 55.04 -15.31 4.10
N ASN A 550 54.70 -15.68 5.34
CA ASN A 550 53.44 -15.42 5.97
C ASN A 550 53.37 -13.90 6.13
N VAL A 551 52.61 -13.21 5.26
CA VAL A 551 52.27 -11.76 5.44
C VAL A 551 51.74 -11.49 6.84
N LEU A 552 51.15 -12.53 7.38
CA LEU A 552 50.50 -12.63 8.65
C LEU A 552 51.47 -12.91 9.82
N GLY A 553 52.75 -13.22 9.57
CA GLY A 553 53.71 -13.61 10.61
C GLY A 553 53.25 -14.82 11.42
N ASN A 554 53.70 -14.95 12.67
CA ASN A 554 53.16 -15.97 13.57
C ASN A 554 51.79 -15.50 14.08
N VAL A 555 50.74 -15.94 13.38
CA VAL A 555 49.30 -15.72 13.62
C VAL A 555 48.95 -15.76 15.11
N SER A 556 49.52 -16.70 15.86
CA SER A 556 49.28 -16.89 17.29
C SER A 556 49.85 -15.77 18.18
N THR A 557 50.96 -15.15 17.78
CA THR A 557 51.65 -14.09 18.53
C THR A 557 51.06 -12.71 18.30
N VAL A 558 50.48 -12.47 17.11
CA VAL A 558 49.84 -11.19 16.78
C VAL A 558 48.37 -11.17 17.20
N TRP A 559 47.68 -12.33 17.21
CA TRP A 559 46.21 -12.37 17.30
C TRP A 559 45.61 -13.28 18.38
N GLY A 560 46.42 -13.96 19.19
CA GLY A 560 45.95 -14.94 20.20
C GLY A 560 45.40 -16.23 19.56
N LYS A 561 44.76 -17.10 20.36
CA LYS A 561 44.07 -18.30 19.83
C LYS A 561 42.76 -17.88 19.17
N ILE A 562 42.75 -17.68 17.86
CA ILE A 562 41.52 -17.57 17.07
C ILE A 562 40.84 -18.94 17.07
N ALA A 563 39.55 -19.00 17.41
CA ALA A 563 38.79 -20.24 17.30
C ALA A 563 38.64 -20.60 15.82
N GLN A 564 39.11 -21.79 15.44
CA GLN A 564 39.00 -22.26 14.06
C GLN A 564 37.53 -22.45 13.68
N TYR A 565 37.12 -21.93 12.52
CA TYR A 565 35.77 -22.10 12.02
C TYR A 565 35.53 -23.57 11.60
N PRO A 566 34.33 -24.13 11.83
CA PRO A 566 33.99 -25.49 11.39
C PRO A 566 34.29 -25.77 9.90
N VAL A 567 34.04 -24.79 9.02
CA VAL A 567 34.35 -24.91 7.57
C VAL A 567 35.82 -25.14 7.25
N CYS A 568 36.75 -24.81 8.15
CA CYS A 568 38.17 -25.08 7.92
C CYS A 568 38.49 -26.58 7.89
N THR A 569 37.59 -27.42 8.40
CA THR A 569 37.72 -28.90 8.37
C THR A 569 36.99 -29.53 7.20
N LEU A 570 36.24 -28.73 6.43
CA LEU A 570 35.39 -29.19 5.35
C LEU A 570 36.21 -29.24 4.06
N GLU A 571 36.34 -30.42 3.46
CA GLU A 571 37.09 -30.66 2.23
C GLU A 571 36.24 -31.43 1.21
N PHE A 572 36.27 -30.98 -0.04
CA PHE A 572 35.64 -31.66 -1.16
C PHE A 572 36.71 -32.34 -2.01
N ALA A 573 36.93 -33.64 -1.79
CA ALA A 573 37.98 -34.42 -2.46
C ALA A 573 39.33 -33.68 -2.48
N SER A 574 39.76 -33.20 -1.30
CA SER A 574 40.99 -32.42 -1.06
C SER A 574 40.97 -30.93 -1.45
N LEU A 575 39.94 -30.39 -2.10
CA LEU A 575 39.77 -28.93 -2.21
C LEU A 575 39.23 -28.37 -0.89
N ASP A 576 39.94 -27.43 -0.29
CA ASP A 576 39.54 -26.77 0.97
C ASP A 576 38.77 -25.47 0.73
N ILE A 577 38.26 -24.86 1.81
CA ILE A 577 37.47 -23.63 1.70
C ILE A 577 38.27 -22.43 1.17
N VAL A 578 39.58 -22.40 1.40
CA VAL A 578 40.48 -21.33 0.91
C VAL A 578 40.68 -21.48 -0.59
N ASP A 579 40.80 -22.71 -1.11
CA ASP A 579 40.83 -23.02 -2.53
C ASP A 579 39.54 -22.54 -3.22
N PHE A 580 38.35 -22.80 -2.64
CA PHE A 580 37.09 -22.31 -3.21
C PHE A 580 36.96 -20.78 -3.18
N ALA A 581 37.43 -20.13 -2.12
CA ALA A 581 37.42 -18.66 -2.01
C ALA A 581 38.34 -18.01 -3.05
N LEU A 582 39.53 -18.59 -3.26
CA LEU A 582 40.46 -18.17 -4.29
C LEU A 582 39.90 -18.45 -5.69
N ILE A 583 39.25 -19.59 -5.93
CA ILE A 583 38.61 -19.84 -7.22
C ILE A 583 37.50 -18.81 -7.49
N ALA A 584 36.64 -18.52 -6.51
CA ALA A 584 35.56 -17.54 -6.64
C ALA A 584 36.09 -16.13 -6.94
N ASP A 585 37.21 -15.72 -6.33
CA ASP A 585 37.84 -14.43 -6.60
C ASP A 585 38.50 -14.36 -7.99
N SER A 586 39.11 -15.44 -8.48
CA SER A 586 39.80 -15.47 -9.79
C SER A 586 38.86 -15.19 -10.98
N VAL A 587 37.57 -15.54 -10.88
CA VAL A 587 36.60 -15.36 -11.98
C VAL A 587 36.27 -13.88 -12.23
N TYR A 588 36.57 -12.98 -11.28
CA TYR A 588 36.42 -11.53 -11.48
C TYR A 588 37.40 -10.93 -12.49
N GLY A 589 38.43 -11.69 -12.92
CA GLY A 589 39.35 -11.23 -13.96
C GLY A 589 38.61 -10.74 -15.21
N TYR A 590 38.96 -9.53 -15.68
CA TYR A 590 38.27 -8.83 -16.77
C TYR A 590 38.41 -9.50 -18.15
N ASN A 591 39.35 -10.43 -18.31
CA ASN A 591 39.49 -11.25 -19.51
C ASN A 591 39.98 -12.66 -19.15
N THR A 592 39.87 -13.58 -20.11
CA THR A 592 40.30 -14.97 -19.93
C THR A 592 41.79 -15.08 -19.56
N THR A 593 42.64 -14.21 -20.09
CA THR A 593 44.10 -14.24 -19.81
C THR A 593 44.40 -13.93 -18.34
N VAL A 594 43.71 -12.94 -17.76
CA VAL A 594 43.87 -12.53 -16.36
C VAL A 594 43.28 -13.56 -15.43
N GLN A 595 42.13 -14.15 -15.79
CA GLN A 595 41.58 -15.29 -15.05
C GLN A 595 42.56 -16.46 -15.05
N TYR A 596 43.07 -16.85 -16.22
CA TYR A 596 44.04 -17.94 -16.36
C TYR A 596 45.32 -17.65 -15.57
N GLN A 597 45.85 -16.43 -15.67
CA GLN A 597 47.02 -15.99 -14.91
C GLN A 597 46.74 -16.07 -13.39
N SER A 598 45.58 -15.63 -12.93
CA SER A 598 45.17 -15.71 -11.52
C SER A 598 45.13 -17.16 -11.04
N PHE A 599 44.59 -18.09 -11.85
CA PHE A 599 44.61 -19.52 -11.54
C PHE A 599 46.03 -20.10 -11.54
N ASP A 600 46.89 -19.74 -12.50
CA ASP A 600 48.28 -20.19 -12.55
C ASP A 600 49.05 -19.71 -11.32
N GLU A 601 48.93 -18.43 -10.96
CA GLU A 601 49.56 -17.86 -9.76
C GLU A 601 49.11 -18.56 -8.47
N ARG A 602 47.87 -19.05 -8.39
CA ARG A 602 47.31 -19.67 -7.18
C ARG A 602 47.56 -21.16 -7.07
N PHE A 603 47.66 -21.89 -8.18
CA PHE A 603 47.74 -23.36 -8.14
C PHE A 603 49.06 -23.93 -8.67
N LYS A 604 49.82 -23.20 -9.49
CA LYS A 604 51.10 -23.68 -10.01
C LYS A 604 52.06 -23.98 -8.86
N GLY A 605 52.79 -25.10 -8.98
CA GLY A 605 53.74 -25.55 -7.94
C GLY A 605 53.08 -26.10 -6.67
N THR A 606 51.75 -26.12 -6.57
CA THR A 606 51.00 -26.81 -5.51
C THR A 606 50.64 -28.24 -5.96
N GLU A 607 50.11 -29.05 -5.04
CA GLU A 607 49.57 -30.39 -5.36
C GLU A 607 48.40 -30.37 -6.37
N LEU A 608 47.77 -29.23 -6.60
CA LEU A 608 46.69 -29.02 -7.58
C LEU A 608 47.16 -28.25 -8.83
N GLY A 609 48.47 -28.20 -9.07
CA GLY A 609 49.07 -27.47 -10.19
C GLY A 609 48.75 -28.03 -11.57
N ASP A 610 48.12 -29.21 -11.66
CA ASP A 610 47.71 -29.87 -12.91
C ASP A 610 46.28 -29.50 -13.37
N TRP A 611 45.70 -28.46 -12.78
CA TRP A 611 44.39 -27.92 -13.14
C TRP A 611 44.28 -27.61 -14.65
N LYS A 612 43.07 -27.75 -15.18
CA LYS A 612 42.75 -27.50 -16.59
C LYS A 612 41.60 -26.51 -16.72
N TYR A 613 41.80 -25.51 -17.56
CA TYR A 613 40.75 -24.60 -18.01
C TYR A 613 39.92 -25.30 -19.10
N VAL A 614 38.71 -25.75 -18.79
CA VAL A 614 37.91 -26.57 -19.71
C VAL A 614 37.07 -25.69 -20.63
N GLN A 615 36.23 -24.83 -20.04
CA GLN A 615 35.29 -24.02 -20.80
C GLN A 615 34.98 -22.72 -20.06
N ARG A 616 34.67 -21.68 -20.84
CA ARG A 616 34.11 -20.42 -20.36
C ARG A 616 32.88 -20.10 -21.19
N ASN A 617 31.91 -19.43 -20.58
CA ASN A 617 30.78 -18.84 -21.29
C ASN A 617 31.21 -17.69 -22.22
N ASN A 618 30.36 -17.33 -23.17
CA ASN A 618 30.61 -16.19 -24.03
C ASN A 618 30.09 -14.92 -23.36
N GLU A 619 30.96 -14.14 -22.72
CA GLU A 619 30.60 -12.90 -22.01
C GLU A 619 29.80 -11.88 -22.85
N SER A 620 29.92 -11.92 -24.19
CA SER A 620 29.17 -11.02 -25.08
C SER A 620 27.74 -11.48 -25.39
N ARG A 621 27.38 -12.72 -25.03
CA ARG A 621 26.05 -13.30 -25.23
C ARG A 621 25.40 -13.74 -23.92
N ASP A 622 26.22 -14.24 -23.02
CA ASP A 622 25.83 -14.86 -21.77
C ASP A 622 26.21 -13.85 -20.67
N HIS A 623 25.26 -13.01 -20.25
CA HIS A 623 25.52 -11.92 -19.28
C HIS A 623 26.13 -12.43 -17.96
N GLN A 624 25.78 -13.64 -17.54
CA GLN A 624 26.36 -14.31 -16.38
C GLN A 624 27.67 -15.02 -16.74
N VAL A 625 28.81 -14.51 -16.26
CA VAL A 625 30.12 -15.12 -16.47
C VAL A 625 30.35 -16.34 -15.58
N TRP A 626 30.82 -17.44 -16.18
CA TRP A 626 31.19 -18.67 -15.48
C TRP A 626 32.36 -19.40 -16.17
N VAL A 627 33.11 -20.17 -15.39
CA VAL A 627 34.29 -20.94 -15.82
C VAL A 627 34.20 -22.38 -15.30
N GLU A 628 34.46 -23.34 -16.17
CA GLU A 628 34.64 -24.75 -15.81
C GLU A 628 36.15 -25.06 -15.65
N LEU A 629 36.52 -25.50 -14.45
CA LEU A 629 37.86 -25.98 -14.11
C LEU A 629 37.81 -27.48 -13.83
N PHE A 630 38.81 -28.22 -14.30
CA PHE A 630 38.99 -29.62 -13.95
C PHE A 630 40.32 -29.83 -13.25
N PHE A 631 40.29 -30.51 -12.10
CA PHE A 631 41.47 -30.88 -11.32
C PHE A 631 41.70 -32.39 -11.46
N PRO A 632 42.61 -32.85 -12.35
CA PRO A 632 42.81 -34.26 -12.62
C PRO A 632 43.33 -35.04 -11.41
N THR A 633 44.26 -34.47 -10.62
CA THR A 633 44.82 -35.10 -9.41
C THR A 633 43.76 -35.61 -8.44
N VAL A 634 42.72 -34.81 -8.21
CA VAL A 634 41.60 -35.18 -7.32
C VAL A 634 40.36 -35.67 -8.07
N ASN A 635 40.42 -35.61 -9.41
CA ASN A 635 39.32 -35.78 -10.35
C ASN A 635 38.04 -35.09 -9.84
N MET A 636 38.09 -33.77 -9.76
CA MET A 636 36.95 -32.92 -9.45
C MET A 636 36.80 -31.83 -10.51
N THR A 637 35.57 -31.58 -10.92
CA THR A 637 35.21 -30.41 -11.71
C THR A 637 34.68 -29.31 -10.80
N VAL A 638 35.19 -28.09 -10.95
CA VAL A 638 34.69 -26.91 -10.24
C VAL A 638 34.10 -25.95 -11.27
N VAL A 639 32.85 -25.56 -11.09
CA VAL A 639 32.24 -24.50 -11.90
C VAL A 639 32.19 -23.25 -11.05
N ALA A 640 32.92 -22.23 -11.47
CA ALA A 640 33.09 -20.99 -10.75
C ALA A 640 32.29 -19.88 -11.45
N VAL A 641 31.42 -19.20 -10.70
CA VAL A 641 30.48 -18.20 -11.23
C VAL A 641 30.88 -16.81 -10.75
N ARG A 642 30.98 -15.86 -11.68
CA ARG A 642 31.34 -14.47 -11.39
C ARG A 642 30.18 -13.75 -10.69
N GLY A 643 30.50 -12.93 -9.69
CA GLY A 643 29.55 -11.96 -9.17
C GLY A 643 29.54 -10.65 -9.95
N THR A 644 28.91 -9.65 -9.34
CA THR A 644 28.70 -8.30 -9.88
C THR A 644 30.02 -7.59 -10.19
N ALA A 645 30.31 -7.31 -11.47
CA ALA A 645 31.48 -6.54 -11.91
C ALA A 645 31.10 -5.22 -12.60
N SER A 646 29.80 -5.00 -12.85
CA SER A 646 29.27 -3.84 -13.54
C SER A 646 27.91 -3.39 -12.98
N ALA A 647 27.46 -2.19 -13.33
CA ALA A 647 26.12 -1.72 -12.97
C ALA A 647 25.00 -2.52 -13.67
N THR A 648 25.29 -3.18 -14.80
CA THR A 648 24.33 -4.08 -15.46
C THR A 648 24.19 -5.39 -14.69
N ASP A 649 25.29 -5.94 -14.18
CA ASP A 649 25.26 -7.11 -13.31
C ASP A 649 24.47 -6.78 -12.02
N ALA A 650 24.65 -5.57 -11.47
CA ALA A 650 23.93 -5.15 -10.26
C ALA A 650 22.41 -5.05 -10.48
N LEU A 651 21.98 -4.67 -11.70
CA LEU A 651 20.57 -4.66 -12.08
C LEU A 651 20.02 -6.09 -12.22
N GLU A 652 20.85 -7.06 -12.62
CA GLU A 652 20.48 -8.48 -12.68
C GLU A 652 20.30 -9.08 -11.28
N ASP A 653 21.21 -8.78 -10.33
CA ASP A 653 21.03 -9.17 -8.91
C ASP A 653 19.67 -8.70 -8.43
N LEU A 654 19.42 -7.41 -8.66
CA LEU A 654 18.25 -6.77 -8.13
C LEU A 654 16.97 -7.32 -8.75
N HIS A 655 16.96 -7.74 -10.01
CA HIS A 655 15.80 -8.36 -10.62
C HIS A 655 15.25 -9.56 -9.83
N TYR A 656 16.12 -10.48 -9.40
CA TYR A 656 15.68 -11.70 -8.71
C TYR A 656 15.25 -11.44 -7.26
N TRP A 657 15.97 -10.57 -6.54
CA TRP A 657 15.76 -10.32 -5.12
C TRP A 657 14.97 -9.04 -4.82
N PHE A 658 14.48 -8.32 -5.84
CA PHE A 658 13.73 -7.07 -5.65
C PHE A 658 12.52 -7.25 -4.75
N GLY A 659 11.69 -8.24 -5.06
CA GLY A 659 10.43 -8.48 -4.36
C GLY A 659 10.66 -8.70 -2.86
N ILE A 660 11.61 -9.56 -2.50
CA ILE A 660 11.93 -9.83 -1.09
C ILE A 660 12.61 -8.63 -0.42
N SER A 661 13.43 -7.86 -1.13
CA SER A 661 14.08 -6.66 -0.60
C SER A 661 13.05 -5.62 -0.13
N ILE A 662 11.99 -5.39 -0.92
CA ILE A 662 10.88 -4.51 -0.50
C ILE A 662 10.17 -5.07 0.73
N MET A 663 9.87 -6.37 0.73
CA MET A 663 9.15 -6.98 1.86
C MET A 663 9.97 -6.91 3.14
N GLN A 664 11.30 -7.10 3.07
CA GLN A 664 12.20 -6.96 4.20
C GLN A 664 12.32 -5.49 4.67
N ALA A 665 12.29 -4.51 3.75
CA ALA A 665 12.25 -3.10 4.12
C ALA A 665 10.96 -2.74 4.89
N VAL A 666 9.81 -3.28 4.47
CA VAL A 666 8.53 -3.14 5.21
C VAL A 666 8.60 -3.89 6.54
N ASN A 667 9.29 -5.04 6.58
CA ASN A 667 9.46 -5.87 7.77
C ASN A 667 10.13 -5.16 8.95
N VAL A 668 10.89 -4.08 8.69
CA VAL A 668 11.52 -3.23 9.72
C VAL A 668 10.47 -2.50 10.56
N PHE A 669 9.38 -2.05 9.95
CA PHE A 669 8.33 -1.30 10.63
C PHE A 669 7.26 -2.22 11.19
N VAL A 670 6.94 -3.29 10.46
CA VAL A 670 5.91 -4.26 10.82
C VAL A 670 6.46 -5.64 10.51
N PRO A 671 6.62 -6.56 11.49
CA PRO A 671 7.27 -7.85 11.30
C PRO A 671 6.40 -8.84 10.50
N PHE A 672 6.13 -8.49 9.25
CA PHE A 672 5.18 -9.11 8.35
C PHE A 672 5.65 -10.48 7.86
N LEU A 673 6.94 -10.61 7.50
CA LEU A 673 7.52 -11.87 7.02
C LEU A 673 7.48 -12.97 8.09
N LYS A 674 7.44 -12.58 9.37
CA LYS A 674 7.27 -13.51 10.50
C LYS A 674 5.81 -13.85 10.81
N GLN A 675 4.86 -13.06 10.32
CA GLN A 675 3.43 -13.26 10.57
C GLN A 675 2.77 -14.13 9.50
N LEU A 676 3.30 -14.12 8.27
CA LEU A 676 2.75 -14.94 7.19
C LEU A 676 3.44 -16.31 7.06
N PRO A 677 2.71 -17.36 6.63
CA PRO A 677 3.33 -18.64 6.31
C PRO A 677 4.37 -18.49 5.18
N THR A 678 5.56 -19.08 5.36
CA THR A 678 6.66 -19.02 4.37
C THR A 678 6.22 -19.42 2.97
N GLN A 679 5.44 -20.50 2.82
CA GLN A 679 4.97 -20.96 1.52
C GLN A 679 4.05 -19.94 0.82
N PHE A 680 3.29 -19.16 1.59
CA PHE A 680 2.45 -18.10 1.01
C PHE A 680 3.33 -17.00 0.43
N VAL A 681 4.36 -16.56 1.17
CA VAL A 681 5.31 -15.54 0.69
C VAL A 681 6.08 -16.04 -0.54
N VAL A 682 6.53 -17.29 -0.53
CA VAL A 682 7.19 -17.96 -1.67
C VAL A 682 6.29 -17.96 -2.91
N ASN A 683 5.02 -18.36 -2.76
CA ASN A 683 4.07 -18.37 -3.88
C ASN A 683 3.80 -16.95 -4.40
N MET A 684 3.73 -15.96 -3.51
CA MET A 684 3.52 -14.56 -3.87
C MET A 684 4.71 -13.98 -4.64
N LEU A 685 5.93 -14.28 -4.21
CA LEU A 685 7.18 -13.83 -4.84
C LEU A 685 7.55 -14.61 -6.11
N SER A 686 7.03 -15.83 -6.28
CA SER A 686 7.25 -16.62 -7.51
C SER A 686 6.77 -15.91 -8.76
N LEU A 687 5.73 -15.07 -8.64
CA LEU A 687 5.10 -14.32 -9.72
C LEU A 687 4.82 -15.19 -10.96
N ASN A 688 4.48 -16.46 -10.73
CA ASN A 688 4.28 -17.48 -11.78
C ASN A 688 3.29 -17.08 -12.88
N LEU A 689 2.38 -16.14 -12.58
CA LEU A 689 1.44 -15.59 -13.56
C LEU A 689 2.13 -14.83 -14.70
N LEU A 690 3.33 -14.27 -14.46
CA LEU A 690 4.11 -13.50 -15.43
C LEU A 690 5.07 -14.37 -16.24
N ASN A 691 5.36 -15.61 -15.81
CA ASN A 691 6.30 -16.52 -16.49
C ASN A 691 6.12 -16.61 -18.02
N PRO A 692 4.88 -16.62 -18.59
CA PRO A 692 4.71 -16.68 -20.04
C PRO A 692 5.18 -15.42 -20.79
N VAL A 693 5.30 -14.29 -20.09
CA VAL A 693 5.61 -12.98 -20.68
C VAL A 693 7.03 -12.52 -20.30
N MET A 694 7.63 -13.11 -19.26
CA MET A 694 8.99 -12.77 -18.84
C MET A 694 10.04 -13.30 -19.83
N PRO A 695 11.19 -12.61 -20.01
CA PRO A 695 12.33 -13.16 -20.72
C PRO A 695 12.83 -14.47 -20.10
N PRO A 696 13.50 -15.32 -20.89
CA PRO A 696 14.21 -16.46 -20.34
C PRO A 696 15.21 -15.98 -19.26
N PRO A 697 15.30 -16.67 -18.12
CA PRO A 697 16.18 -16.25 -17.04
C PRO A 697 17.66 -16.36 -17.44
N VAL A 698 18.47 -15.37 -17.06
CA VAL A 698 19.91 -15.29 -17.37
C VAL A 698 20.69 -16.53 -16.92
N TYR A 699 20.22 -17.24 -15.90
CA TYR A 699 20.86 -18.45 -15.39
C TYR A 699 20.58 -19.72 -16.21
N SER A 700 19.74 -19.68 -17.26
CA SER A 700 19.35 -20.87 -18.04
C SER A 700 20.55 -21.60 -18.62
N ASP A 701 21.50 -20.85 -19.17
CA ASP A 701 22.65 -21.42 -19.88
C ASP A 701 23.64 -22.05 -18.91
N LEU A 702 23.82 -21.42 -17.74
CA LEU A 702 24.58 -22.00 -16.63
C LEU A 702 23.91 -23.27 -16.11
N LEU A 703 22.58 -23.26 -15.95
CA LEU A 703 21.81 -24.42 -15.49
C LEU A 703 21.91 -25.59 -16.47
N GLU A 704 21.78 -25.33 -17.78
CA GLU A 704 21.94 -26.34 -18.83
C GLU A 704 23.37 -26.89 -18.84
N HIS A 705 24.37 -26.00 -18.77
CA HIS A 705 25.77 -26.38 -18.74
C HIS A 705 26.10 -27.29 -17.53
N VAL A 706 25.71 -26.89 -16.31
CA VAL A 706 25.91 -27.71 -15.10
C VAL A 706 25.16 -29.04 -15.20
N THR A 707 23.95 -29.06 -15.75
CA THR A 707 23.18 -30.30 -15.99
C THR A 707 23.94 -31.24 -16.94
N ASN A 708 24.55 -30.70 -18.00
CA ASN A 708 25.34 -31.47 -18.95
C ASN A 708 26.66 -31.96 -18.34
N ILE A 709 27.33 -31.15 -17.51
CA ILE A 709 28.53 -31.59 -16.78
C ILE A 709 28.16 -32.70 -15.80
N LYS A 710 27.08 -32.56 -15.03
CA LYS A 710 26.64 -33.57 -14.08
C LYS A 710 26.37 -34.92 -14.74
N LYS A 711 25.77 -34.92 -15.94
CA LYS A 711 25.61 -36.14 -16.76
C LYS A 711 26.96 -36.76 -17.16
N ARG A 712 27.99 -35.93 -17.38
CA ARG A 712 29.34 -36.35 -17.80
C ARG A 712 30.21 -36.84 -16.64
N VAL A 713 30.16 -36.18 -15.47
CA VAL A 713 31.11 -36.43 -14.35
C VAL A 713 30.45 -37.02 -13.09
N GLY A 714 29.12 -37.15 -13.05
CA GLY A 714 28.38 -37.61 -11.88
C GLY A 714 28.45 -36.60 -10.73
N ASP A 715 28.64 -37.08 -9.50
CA ASP A 715 28.73 -36.25 -8.29
C ASP A 715 30.11 -35.59 -8.09
N ARG A 716 31.03 -35.72 -9.06
CA ARG A 716 32.37 -35.14 -9.01
C ARG A 716 32.41 -33.70 -9.55
N ILE A 717 31.43 -32.91 -9.13
CA ILE A 717 31.27 -31.50 -9.47
C ILE A 717 30.91 -30.69 -8.21
N VAL A 718 31.52 -29.51 -8.07
CA VAL A 718 31.16 -28.52 -7.05
C VAL A 718 31.01 -27.15 -7.71
N LEU A 719 30.00 -26.40 -7.30
CA LEU A 719 29.78 -25.02 -7.75
C LEU A 719 30.36 -24.05 -6.72
N THR A 720 30.95 -22.94 -7.18
CA THR A 720 31.42 -21.88 -6.28
C THR A 720 31.20 -20.51 -6.89
N GLY A 721 31.09 -19.49 -6.05
CA GLY A 721 30.99 -18.10 -6.50
C GLY A 721 30.88 -17.12 -5.34
N HIS A 722 31.04 -15.85 -5.65
CA HIS A 722 30.93 -14.75 -4.69
C HIS A 722 29.82 -13.76 -5.07
N SER A 723 29.16 -13.15 -4.08
CA SER A 723 28.08 -12.17 -4.29
C SER A 723 26.96 -12.77 -5.18
N LEU A 724 26.55 -12.11 -6.27
CA LEU A 724 25.64 -12.70 -7.27
C LEU A 724 26.05 -14.10 -7.69
N GLY A 725 27.32 -14.31 -8.01
CA GLY A 725 27.83 -15.60 -8.45
C GLY A 725 27.71 -16.67 -7.37
N GLY A 726 27.80 -16.27 -6.10
CA GLY A 726 27.56 -17.14 -4.95
C GLY A 726 26.08 -17.56 -4.86
N ALA A 727 25.15 -16.65 -5.11
CA ALA A 727 23.73 -17.00 -5.14
C ALA A 727 23.36 -17.84 -6.37
N MET A 728 23.93 -17.55 -7.55
CA MET A 728 23.72 -18.36 -8.74
C MET A 728 24.30 -19.77 -8.58
N ALA A 729 25.49 -19.90 -7.99
CA ALA A 729 26.05 -21.20 -7.63
C ALA A 729 25.15 -21.97 -6.65
N ALA A 730 24.64 -21.30 -5.60
CA ALA A 730 23.71 -21.92 -4.64
C ALA A 730 22.39 -22.35 -5.29
N MET A 731 21.81 -21.50 -6.13
CA MET A 731 20.55 -21.73 -6.83
C MET A 731 20.67 -22.91 -7.81
N VAL A 732 21.67 -22.86 -8.70
CA VAL A 732 21.93 -23.95 -9.67
C VAL A 732 22.33 -25.23 -8.93
N GLY A 733 23.07 -25.12 -7.83
CA GLY A 733 23.44 -26.23 -6.97
C GLY A 733 22.22 -26.94 -6.40
N ALA A 734 21.32 -26.20 -5.76
CA ALA A 734 20.06 -26.75 -5.26
C ALA A 734 19.22 -27.35 -6.40
N LYS A 735 19.02 -26.62 -7.52
CA LYS A 735 18.20 -27.07 -8.66
C LYS A 735 18.74 -28.35 -9.31
N THR A 736 20.06 -28.47 -9.43
CA THR A 736 20.71 -29.63 -10.06
C THR A 736 21.11 -30.71 -9.05
N LYS A 737 20.88 -30.48 -7.75
CA LYS A 737 21.31 -31.35 -6.65
C LYS A 737 22.83 -31.55 -6.62
N THR A 738 23.57 -30.46 -6.81
CA THR A 738 25.03 -30.41 -6.89
C THR A 738 25.55 -29.57 -5.73
N PRO A 739 26.57 -30.03 -4.98
CA PRO A 739 27.13 -29.25 -3.89
C PRO A 739 27.59 -27.86 -4.35
N ALA A 740 27.21 -26.82 -3.62
CA ALA A 740 27.57 -25.44 -3.91
C ALA A 740 28.15 -24.72 -2.69
N VAL A 741 29.28 -24.04 -2.89
CA VAL A 741 29.95 -23.19 -1.90
C VAL A 741 29.76 -21.73 -2.29
N SER A 742 28.89 -21.04 -1.57
CA SER A 742 28.50 -19.66 -1.82
C SER A 742 29.22 -18.71 -0.87
N PHE A 743 29.96 -17.74 -1.40
CA PHE A 743 30.58 -16.69 -0.60
C PHE A 743 29.75 -15.41 -0.70
N SER A 744 29.18 -14.97 0.42
CA SER A 744 28.38 -13.75 0.49
C SER A 744 27.24 -13.64 -0.54
N GLY A 745 26.66 -14.76 -0.99
CA GLY A 745 25.47 -14.73 -1.82
C GLY A 745 24.22 -14.29 -1.04
N PRO A 746 23.27 -13.56 -1.67
CA PRO A 746 21.95 -13.35 -1.09
C PRO A 746 21.21 -14.67 -0.84
N GLY A 747 20.23 -14.62 0.07
CA GLY A 747 19.41 -15.78 0.44
C GLY A 747 18.49 -16.27 -0.67
N LEU A 748 17.98 -17.49 -0.49
CA LEU A 748 17.13 -18.16 -1.46
C LEU A 748 15.81 -18.64 -0.87
N LEU A 749 15.59 -18.52 0.45
CA LEU A 749 14.48 -19.18 1.12
C LEU A 749 13.11 -18.70 0.63
N PHE A 750 12.90 -17.39 0.52
CA PHE A 750 11.65 -16.83 0.00
C PHE A 750 11.64 -16.78 -1.54
N SER A 751 12.80 -16.50 -2.15
CA SER A 751 12.94 -16.40 -3.61
C SER A 751 12.94 -17.76 -4.33
N ARG A 752 13.02 -18.90 -3.62
CA ARG A 752 13.04 -20.25 -4.21
C ARG A 752 11.86 -20.55 -5.14
N GLY A 753 10.70 -19.93 -4.89
CA GLY A 753 9.52 -20.07 -5.74
C GLY A 753 9.74 -19.56 -7.16
N ARG A 754 10.62 -18.58 -7.33
CA ARG A 754 11.00 -18.01 -8.63
C ARG A 754 11.93 -18.94 -9.43
N PHE A 755 12.75 -19.71 -8.71
CA PHE A 755 13.70 -20.65 -9.30
C PHE A 755 13.12 -22.08 -9.40
N ASP A 756 11.90 -22.28 -8.89
CA ASP A 756 11.24 -23.59 -8.79
C ASP A 756 12.13 -24.59 -8.00
N ILE A 757 12.64 -24.14 -6.84
CA ILE A 757 13.53 -24.91 -5.97
C ILE A 757 12.80 -25.31 -4.68
N ASP A 758 13.02 -26.55 -4.27
CA ASP A 758 12.54 -27.07 -2.99
C ASP A 758 13.44 -26.64 -1.82
N ASP A 759 12.83 -26.37 -0.67
CA ASP A 759 13.55 -25.99 0.56
C ASP A 759 14.57 -27.07 0.99
N SER A 760 14.23 -28.35 0.80
CA SER A 760 15.14 -29.46 1.10
C SER A 760 16.38 -29.47 0.22
N ASP A 761 16.26 -29.08 -1.04
CA ASP A 761 17.41 -29.07 -1.95
C ASP A 761 18.37 -27.94 -1.59
N ILE A 762 17.88 -26.79 -1.12
CA ILE A 762 18.73 -25.74 -0.55
C ILE A 762 19.41 -26.25 0.72
N ARG A 763 18.66 -26.92 1.61
CA ARG A 763 19.19 -27.50 2.85
C ARG A 763 20.34 -28.48 2.59
N ASP A 764 20.18 -29.35 1.60
CA ASP A 764 21.06 -30.51 1.40
C ASP A 764 22.28 -30.21 0.51
N TYR A 765 22.21 -29.20 -0.37
CA TYR A 765 23.26 -28.95 -1.37
C TYR A 765 23.97 -27.59 -1.24
N VAL A 766 23.51 -26.68 -0.38
CA VAL A 766 24.07 -25.31 -0.28
C VAL A 766 24.83 -25.09 1.03
N LEU A 767 26.09 -24.66 0.89
CA LEU A 767 26.91 -24.10 1.96
C LEU A 767 27.15 -22.61 1.66
N THR A 768 26.72 -21.73 2.56
CA THR A 768 26.99 -20.28 2.46
C THR A 768 27.96 -19.82 3.54
N ILE A 769 29.00 -19.12 3.13
CA ILE A 769 29.96 -18.44 4.00
C ILE A 769 29.61 -16.95 3.97
N LYS A 770 29.36 -16.35 5.14
CA LYS A 770 29.00 -14.93 5.26
C LYS A 770 29.85 -14.21 6.32
N PRO A 771 30.40 -13.03 6.03
CA PRO A 771 30.99 -12.18 7.05
C PRO A 771 29.91 -11.52 7.91
N ARG A 772 30.18 -11.34 9.20
CA ARG A 772 29.34 -10.51 10.08
C ARG A 772 29.21 -9.11 9.50
N ARG A 773 28.00 -8.53 9.56
CA ARG A 773 27.68 -7.19 9.04
C ARG A 773 27.75 -7.04 7.52
N ASP A 774 28.05 -8.08 6.76
CA ASP A 774 27.83 -8.04 5.32
C ASP A 774 26.33 -7.90 5.03
N VAL A 775 25.96 -6.90 4.23
CA VAL A 775 24.56 -6.56 3.93
C VAL A 775 23.96 -7.42 2.83
N VAL A 776 24.78 -8.01 1.94
CA VAL A 776 24.26 -8.76 0.78
C VAL A 776 23.61 -10.09 1.20
N PRO A 777 24.22 -10.92 2.08
CA PRO A 777 23.60 -12.15 2.57
C PRO A 777 22.42 -11.93 3.52
N GLN A 778 22.07 -10.67 3.81
CA GLN A 778 20.87 -10.32 4.59
C GLN A 778 19.64 -10.09 3.70
N VAL A 779 19.85 -9.94 2.39
CA VAL A 779 18.77 -9.92 1.41
C VAL A 779 18.24 -11.34 1.27
N ASP A 780 16.92 -11.50 1.47
CA ASP A 780 16.28 -12.81 1.68
C ASP A 780 16.84 -13.56 2.93
N GLU A 781 16.31 -14.74 3.23
CA GLU A 781 16.84 -15.65 4.24
C GLU A 781 17.72 -16.72 3.61
N LEU A 782 18.84 -17.01 4.27
CA LEU A 782 19.77 -18.07 3.89
C LEU A 782 19.20 -19.42 4.34
N GLY A 783 19.10 -20.36 3.40
CA GLY A 783 18.89 -21.78 3.70
C GLY A 783 20.22 -22.55 3.71
N GLY A 784 20.17 -23.86 3.97
CA GLY A 784 21.39 -24.68 3.94
C GLY A 784 22.28 -24.53 5.17
N MET A 785 23.53 -24.96 5.01
CA MET A 785 24.55 -24.75 6.02
C MET A 785 25.08 -23.31 5.90
N VAL A 786 25.01 -22.54 6.97
CA VAL A 786 25.50 -21.15 7.00
C VAL A 786 26.68 -21.06 7.96
N GLN A 787 27.86 -20.77 7.42
CA GLN A 787 29.03 -20.43 8.21
C GLN A 787 29.16 -18.90 8.31
N GLU A 788 29.04 -18.39 9.52
CA GLU A 788 29.34 -17.00 9.81
C GLU A 788 30.83 -16.84 10.14
N ILE A 789 31.51 -15.90 9.49
CA ILE A 789 32.89 -15.51 9.76
C ILE A 789 32.95 -14.07 10.25
N GLN A 790 33.98 -13.70 10.99
CA GLN A 790 34.13 -12.34 11.51
C GLN A 790 34.45 -11.36 10.36
N CYS A 791 33.82 -10.18 10.35
CA CYS A 791 34.31 -9.03 9.61
C CYS A 791 34.93 -8.02 10.59
N ARG A 792 36.17 -7.58 10.31
CA ARG A 792 36.91 -6.62 11.16
C ARG A 792 36.84 -5.19 10.65
N ARG A 793 36.30 -4.95 9.46
CA ARG A 793 36.09 -3.62 8.89
C ARG A 793 34.93 -2.92 9.59
N SER A 794 34.99 -1.58 9.66
CA SER A 794 33.93 -0.76 10.25
C SER A 794 32.74 -0.58 9.32
N ASN A 795 33.00 -0.48 8.00
CA ASN A 795 31.98 -0.29 6.97
C ASN A 795 31.34 -1.64 6.56
N PRO A 796 30.01 -1.81 6.72
CA PRO A 796 29.27 -3.00 6.26
C PRO A 796 29.48 -3.35 4.78
N LEU A 797 29.55 -2.34 3.89
CA LEU A 797 29.78 -2.57 2.47
C LEU A 797 31.19 -3.11 2.19
N ALA A 798 32.17 -2.72 3.01
CA ALA A 798 33.53 -3.22 2.88
C ALA A 798 33.68 -4.67 3.39
N CYS A 799 32.75 -5.14 4.23
CA CYS A 799 32.69 -6.54 4.66
C CYS A 799 32.30 -7.48 3.51
N HIS A 800 31.59 -6.97 2.50
CA HIS A 800 31.14 -7.75 1.35
C HIS A 800 32.26 -8.15 0.37
N SER A 801 33.45 -7.53 0.43
CA SER A 801 34.53 -7.81 -0.52
C SER A 801 35.09 -9.23 -0.37
N THR A 802 35.51 -9.85 -1.49
CA THR A 802 36.24 -11.15 -1.50
C THR A 802 37.49 -11.13 -0.62
N GLN A 803 38.15 -9.97 -0.49
CA GLN A 803 39.32 -9.76 0.37
C GLN A 803 39.02 -10.10 1.84
N THR A 804 37.81 -9.77 2.32
CA THR A 804 37.38 -10.06 3.70
C THR A 804 37.35 -11.56 3.93
N HIS A 805 36.75 -12.31 3.00
CA HIS A 805 36.71 -13.79 3.05
C HIS A 805 38.11 -14.38 3.03
N LEU A 806 38.92 -13.98 2.05
CA LEU A 806 40.26 -14.53 1.86
C LEU A 806 41.16 -14.29 3.07
N CYS A 807 41.20 -13.06 3.60
CA CYS A 807 42.05 -12.75 4.74
C CYS A 807 41.58 -13.41 6.04
N GLU A 808 40.26 -13.46 6.29
CA GLU A 808 39.72 -14.09 7.52
C GLU A 808 39.84 -15.61 7.49
N LEU A 809 39.57 -16.24 6.34
CA LEU A 809 39.72 -17.69 6.15
C LEU A 809 41.19 -18.10 6.17
N TYR A 810 42.08 -17.34 5.55
CA TYR A 810 43.52 -17.62 5.63
C TYR A 810 44.04 -17.50 7.07
N ALA A 811 43.64 -16.46 7.80
CA ALA A 811 44.06 -16.28 9.19
C ALA A 811 43.54 -17.38 10.12
N SER A 812 42.38 -17.97 9.84
CA SER A 812 41.71 -18.93 10.72
C SER A 812 41.90 -20.39 10.32
N CYS A 813 41.92 -20.68 9.02
CA CYS A 813 42.07 -22.03 8.46
C CYS A 813 43.51 -22.34 8.05
N GLY A 814 44.36 -21.31 7.86
CA GLY A 814 45.68 -21.47 7.26
C GLY A 814 45.61 -21.70 5.75
N ASP A 815 46.72 -22.11 5.16
CA ASP A 815 46.78 -22.51 3.76
C ASP A 815 47.45 -23.88 3.61
N LYS A 816 46.66 -24.90 3.28
CA LYS A 816 47.14 -26.28 3.09
C LYS A 816 48.10 -26.42 1.91
N ARG A 817 48.06 -25.47 0.97
CA ARG A 817 48.83 -25.51 -0.30
C ARG A 817 50.17 -24.80 -0.21
N ASN A 818 50.52 -24.20 0.94
CA ASN A 818 51.76 -23.46 1.16
C ASN A 818 52.03 -22.39 0.10
N ARG A 819 51.00 -21.68 -0.37
CA ARG A 819 51.15 -20.60 -1.36
C ARG A 819 51.89 -19.42 -0.73
N ASP A 820 52.48 -18.57 -1.56
CA ASP A 820 53.11 -17.35 -1.07
C ASP A 820 52.07 -16.23 -0.98
N TRP A 821 51.75 -15.87 0.27
CA TRP A 821 50.82 -14.79 0.57
C TRP A 821 51.53 -13.44 0.65
N SER A 822 52.87 -13.33 0.49
CA SER A 822 53.70 -12.11 0.67
C SER A 822 53.12 -10.82 0.07
N SER A 823 52.44 -10.92 -1.08
CA SER A 823 51.82 -9.80 -1.78
C SER A 823 50.44 -9.40 -1.29
N ALA A 824 49.81 -10.19 -0.40
CA ALA A 824 48.48 -9.96 0.13
C ALA A 824 48.47 -8.91 1.25
N THR A 825 49.10 -7.75 1.03
CA THR A 825 49.26 -6.68 2.04
C THR A 825 47.93 -6.15 2.55
N GLN A 826 46.84 -6.24 1.76
CA GLN A 826 45.47 -5.97 2.20
C GLN A 826 45.02 -6.78 3.42
N CYS A 827 45.64 -7.94 3.70
CA CYS A 827 45.32 -8.71 4.91
C CYS A 827 45.92 -8.10 6.17
N ILE A 828 47.02 -7.34 6.06
CA ILE A 828 47.60 -6.59 7.19
C ILE A 828 46.62 -5.50 7.63
N SER A 829 46.11 -4.71 6.68
CA SER A 829 45.14 -3.63 6.97
C SER A 829 43.78 -4.17 7.41
N TYR A 830 43.33 -5.30 6.85
CA TYR A 830 42.10 -5.98 7.29
C TYR A 830 42.16 -6.40 8.77
N LEU A 831 43.29 -6.99 9.19
CA LEU A 831 43.44 -7.50 10.56
C LEU A 831 43.77 -6.39 11.57
N ASN A 832 44.35 -5.28 11.12
CA ASN A 832 44.67 -4.11 11.93
C ASN A 832 43.98 -2.83 11.41
N PRO A 833 42.65 -2.68 11.55
CA PRO A 833 41.92 -1.52 11.04
C PRO A 833 42.24 -0.17 11.73
N LYS A 834 43.19 -0.15 12.68
CA LYS A 834 43.70 1.04 13.39
C LYS A 834 45.09 1.48 12.91
N LEU A 835 45.75 0.68 12.07
CA LEU A 835 46.94 1.03 11.29
C LEU A 835 46.44 1.51 9.91
#